data_AF-A0A1H6WUV3-F1
#
_entry.id   AF-A0A1H6WUV3-F1
#
_cell.length_a   1.000
_cell.length_b   1.000
_cell.length_c   1.000
_cell.angle_alpha   90.00
_cell.angle_beta   90.00
_cell.angle_gamma   90.00
#
_symmetry.space_group_name_H-M   'P 1'
#
loop_
_entity.id
_entity.type
_entity.pdbx_description
1 polymer ?
#
loop_
_entity_poly.entity_id
_entity_poly.type
_entity_poly.pdbx_seq_one_letter_code
_entity_poly.pdbx_strand_id
1 'polypeptide(L)'
;MNDLSFTPAQPTNPHARALDEVTGHLAKLAGASACCIDLMNNAPSLRTVAFDLLQGFLPRGTRISNPDSIFLNSVADTGVKSLSLTDALLHSMIHGHGFLEKSDLQFYQRHDSVADLHRFSSDETKRVTSAVRQLVDVLPGRFEGQIHAFWNAHHARPDDASRTAKLREIISDQQTLALKCEAQIHCATQAITLSEKEHVLQALDDDVPQGGFSISLVTQEGHTWELPLIAIEQPASGEDASAVFLLIPGKGMERMDSLSVLTETLSHRLAGPSRDELLLGCLPAPLRQQVERGVALQGTFHPVALLEPILRRQMDVLLNRQVHDFNYLLSQARNDAQLSVFLDRMEHVQPAAALSDALGYRVKALTVQANESFRPGWFTYADPAHREEYVLLEAEHQQRRETVDSMFAGLESLETFGLKEIDAYVLKRLGYSVDPRQVIVSVPDEVALKSGTISTHHKKSLFDFAISGLPFAARNGIVELPAGKSSPLFDFSFVVDLVTQVDLQRRYAQMLRDRYSQASVQRALVHMRDSALALSVCGAVMQGHLRDARSEEWVRGVRADVALTHAPLRMGSLSLAATGTRFKDAIVFCNGLGSDAHFVLYAPGAPAGKDLFEGSWQQIANEVGGWIATESGRRYVTDQVAEYNGNDPESFMHAIQLKPSLWSSESISFEPLAVQPYETNLLSLISHKVDRVLNQQDADVLELRNETAFANRRTLAFIDARLDWLDREFREAIRGLLSYKDFVIRETRAAFDEYLQANGINDSIDPDTLYFDVHNTAYTDSPDFSEYTHLRTLTSLMAEGYSDQYAYRPTAPMYSSVGQNPLDWPLYFVQFVDQQLRKANLGARYIDYLKSDFLNASHPQYAHRRALMGMRTQFQMRRAAISHFLDGSLSEQQYRWLVDMIVGLDEDVLASDVLLRERNRGRAMSPFRLAGHIVQGVYIFRDFNSDNPAFKLLYTPDAPDGASFRPVTDYLQLLKSHEMRSYYYHRVSYKGQPSVGTLYEQMARGLKRDPESIKVLQPMVSADDVITDVYKLYDTMLGRMIFDVDAQTTSTAEQWAEVLYTVVRWTGTILLLPFPLAGVAWGVVTSGVSFFRGAIAYSYGDRATALPHLVFAVSGLLLAGDGVRALSQGTQTILKSIGLRAVTSSMARGGVII
;
A
#
# COMPACT_ATOMS: atom_id res chain seq x y z
N MET A 1 19.22 51.84 20.58
CA MET A 1 18.36 52.07 19.39
C MET A 1 18.87 51.17 18.29
N ASN A 2 18.13 50.10 18.00
CA ASN A 2 18.02 49.45 16.69
C ASN A 2 17.14 48.21 16.87
N ASP A 3 15.92 48.34 16.38
CA ASP A 3 14.89 47.33 16.29
C ASP A 3 14.92 46.80 14.84
N LEU A 4 15.17 45.50 14.66
CA LEU A 4 15.16 44.82 13.36
C LEU A 4 14.44 43.47 13.52
N SER A 5 13.12 43.56 13.75
CA SER A 5 12.19 42.48 13.52
C SER A 5 11.73 42.54 12.07
N PHE A 6 12.33 41.71 11.19
CA PHE A 6 11.80 41.43 9.86
C PHE A 6 11.28 39.99 9.88
N THR A 7 10.00 39.84 10.22
CA THR A 7 9.24 38.62 9.95
C THR A 7 9.06 38.51 8.43
N PRO A 8 9.46 37.41 7.77
CA PRO A 8 9.12 37.21 6.37
C PRO A 8 7.63 36.86 6.32
N ALA A 9 6.80 37.83 5.93
CA ALA A 9 5.48 37.53 5.41
C ALA A 9 5.69 36.69 4.14
N GLN A 10 5.32 35.41 4.19
CA GLN A 10 5.19 34.60 2.99
C GLN A 10 4.13 35.27 2.10
N PRO A 11 4.46 35.75 0.88
CA PRO A 11 3.42 36.05 -0.08
C PRO A 11 2.80 34.71 -0.48
N THR A 12 1.61 34.42 0.02
CA THR A 12 0.79 33.32 -0.50
C THR A 12 0.47 33.65 -1.95
N ASN A 13 1.18 32.99 -2.86
CA ASN A 13 1.01 33.19 -4.30
C ASN A 13 -0.44 32.79 -4.66
N PRO A 14 -1.29 33.70 -5.16
CA PRO A 14 -2.69 33.39 -5.48
C PRO A 14 -2.81 32.26 -6.51
N HIS A 15 -1.81 32.08 -7.38
CA HIS A 15 -1.72 30.93 -8.29
C HIS A 15 -1.48 29.60 -7.57
N ALA A 16 -0.71 29.58 -6.48
CA ALA A 16 -0.49 28.36 -5.69
C ALA A 16 -1.76 27.95 -4.95
N ARG A 17 -2.51 28.93 -4.41
CA ARG A 17 -3.80 28.68 -3.76
C ARG A 17 -4.87 28.15 -4.73
N ALA A 18 -4.93 28.71 -5.94
CA ALA A 18 -5.85 28.24 -6.98
C ALA A 18 -5.47 26.84 -7.49
N LEU A 19 -4.17 26.53 -7.62
CA LEU A 19 -3.69 25.19 -7.97
C LEU A 19 -3.99 24.17 -6.86
N ASP A 20 -3.81 24.52 -5.59
CA ASP A 20 -4.17 23.67 -4.45
C ASP A 20 -5.69 23.40 -4.39
N GLU A 21 -6.51 24.41 -4.71
CA GLU A 21 -7.96 24.28 -4.80
C GLU A 21 -8.37 23.35 -5.96
N VAL A 22 -7.80 23.54 -7.16
CA VAL A 22 -8.08 22.68 -8.32
C VAL A 22 -7.59 21.26 -8.14
N THR A 23 -6.40 21.06 -7.57
CA THR A 23 -5.90 19.71 -7.26
C THR A 23 -6.76 19.02 -6.19
N GLY A 24 -7.24 19.76 -5.19
CA GLY A 24 -8.20 19.26 -4.20
C GLY A 24 -9.54 18.84 -4.83
N HIS A 25 -10.08 19.62 -5.76
CA HIS A 25 -11.32 19.28 -6.47
C HIS A 25 -11.13 18.12 -7.47
N LEU A 26 -9.99 18.05 -8.18
CA LEU A 26 -9.65 16.93 -9.04
C LEU A 26 -9.52 15.62 -8.25
N ALA A 27 -8.91 15.66 -7.06
CA ALA A 27 -8.80 14.48 -6.20
C ALA A 27 -10.18 13.98 -5.73
N LYS A 28 -11.09 14.90 -5.35
CA LYS A 28 -12.47 14.57 -4.98
C LYS A 28 -13.26 13.99 -6.16
N LEU A 29 -13.13 14.59 -7.34
CA LEU A 29 -13.76 14.12 -8.57
C LEU A 29 -13.27 12.72 -8.95
N ALA A 30 -11.95 12.48 -8.88
CA ALA A 30 -11.35 11.18 -9.13
C ALA A 30 -11.82 10.14 -8.10
N GLY A 31 -11.91 10.50 -6.82
CA GLY A 31 -12.44 9.63 -5.76
C GLY A 31 -13.91 9.25 -5.98
N ALA A 32 -14.76 10.21 -6.33
CA ALA A 32 -16.17 9.98 -6.62
C ALA A 32 -16.36 9.08 -7.87
N SER A 33 -15.54 9.31 -8.90
CA SER A 33 -15.54 8.51 -10.13
C SER A 33 -15.07 7.08 -9.87
N ALA A 34 -14.02 6.89 -9.07
CA ALA A 34 -13.52 5.58 -8.66
C ALA A 34 -14.58 4.80 -7.86
N CYS A 35 -15.25 5.47 -6.91
CA CYS A 35 -16.34 4.87 -6.16
C CYS A 35 -17.46 4.37 -7.08
N CYS A 36 -17.85 5.16 -8.09
CA CYS A 36 -18.83 4.71 -9.09
C CYS A 36 -18.34 3.46 -9.83
N ILE A 37 -17.10 3.48 -10.33
CA ILE A 37 -16.51 2.36 -11.09
C ILE A 37 -16.48 1.09 -10.24
N ASP A 38 -16.02 1.17 -8.99
CA ASP A 38 -15.94 0.02 -8.09
C ASP A 38 -17.32 -0.57 -7.78
N LEU A 39 -18.33 0.27 -7.58
CA LEU A 39 -19.70 -0.19 -7.38
C LEU A 39 -20.28 -0.86 -8.64
N MET A 40 -19.95 -0.36 -9.84
CA MET A 40 -20.41 -0.90 -11.11
C MET A 40 -19.67 -2.19 -11.53
N ASN A 41 -18.41 -2.37 -11.11
CA ASN A 41 -17.61 -3.57 -11.41
C ASN A 41 -18.24 -4.89 -10.89
N ASN A 42 -19.15 -4.81 -9.92
CA ASN A 42 -19.87 -5.98 -9.37
C ASN A 42 -21.15 -6.34 -10.14
N ALA A 43 -21.38 -5.71 -11.30
CA ALA A 43 -22.53 -5.97 -12.13
C ALA A 43 -22.56 -7.43 -12.64
N PRO A 44 -23.69 -8.16 -12.51
CA PRO A 44 -23.78 -9.52 -12.99
C PRO A 44 -23.78 -9.54 -14.53
N SER A 45 -22.82 -10.25 -15.12
CA SER A 45 -22.80 -10.50 -16.56
C SER A 45 -23.93 -11.45 -16.99
N LEU A 46 -24.30 -11.44 -18.27
CA LEU A 46 -25.27 -12.40 -18.81
C LEU A 46 -24.85 -13.85 -18.56
N ARG A 47 -23.53 -14.12 -18.67
CA ARG A 47 -22.96 -15.44 -18.36
C ARG A 47 -23.10 -15.80 -16.89
N THR A 48 -22.90 -14.84 -15.99
CA THR A 48 -23.10 -15.03 -14.53
C THR A 48 -24.55 -15.37 -14.22
N VAL A 49 -25.52 -14.65 -14.82
CA VAL A 49 -26.95 -14.93 -14.60
C VAL A 49 -27.34 -16.30 -15.15
N ALA A 50 -26.81 -16.70 -16.31
CA ALA A 50 -27.00 -18.04 -16.86
C ALA A 50 -26.44 -19.13 -15.94
N PHE A 51 -25.26 -18.90 -15.37
CA PHE A 51 -24.62 -19.79 -14.41
C PHE A 51 -25.47 -19.96 -13.14
N ASP A 52 -25.92 -18.85 -12.53
CA ASP A 52 -26.73 -18.87 -11.29
C ASP A 52 -28.06 -19.60 -11.50
N LEU A 53 -28.71 -19.38 -12.66
CA LEU A 53 -29.93 -20.10 -13.02
C LEU A 53 -29.69 -21.61 -13.14
N LEU A 54 -28.64 -22.02 -13.84
CA LEU A 54 -28.28 -23.43 -13.98
C LEU A 54 -27.99 -24.06 -12.62
N GLN A 55 -27.23 -23.37 -11.76
CA GLN A 55 -26.90 -23.87 -10.44
C GLN A 55 -28.16 -24.11 -9.58
N GLY A 56 -29.17 -23.23 -9.68
CA GLY A 56 -30.44 -23.39 -8.97
C GLY A 56 -31.35 -24.51 -9.54
N PHE A 57 -31.23 -24.81 -10.82
CA PHE A 57 -32.07 -25.80 -11.53
C PHE A 57 -31.45 -27.19 -11.66
N LEU A 58 -30.12 -27.32 -11.52
CA LEU A 58 -29.47 -28.63 -11.53
C LEU A 58 -30.04 -29.50 -10.39
N PRO A 59 -30.62 -30.67 -10.69
CA PRO A 59 -31.32 -31.48 -9.69
C PRO A 59 -30.40 -31.88 -8.54
N ARG A 60 -30.91 -31.87 -7.30
CA ARG A 60 -30.23 -32.48 -6.15
C ARG A 60 -29.97 -33.97 -6.46
N GLY A 61 -28.71 -34.32 -6.72
CA GLY A 61 -28.29 -35.68 -7.09
C GLY A 61 -27.52 -35.79 -8.41
N THR A 62 -27.30 -34.70 -9.17
CA THR A 62 -26.25 -34.70 -10.20
C THR A 62 -24.87 -34.77 -9.53
N ARG A 63 -23.97 -35.60 -10.07
CA ARG A 63 -22.63 -35.82 -9.49
C ARG A 63 -21.77 -34.55 -9.42
N ILE A 64 -22.05 -33.58 -10.30
CA ILE A 64 -21.38 -32.29 -10.40
C ILE A 64 -22.46 -31.21 -10.24
N SER A 65 -22.26 -30.29 -9.30
CA SER A 65 -23.16 -29.16 -9.03
C SER A 65 -22.75 -27.88 -9.75
N ASN A 66 -21.49 -27.75 -10.15
CA ASN A 66 -20.96 -26.62 -10.91
C ASN A 66 -21.28 -26.77 -12.40
N PRO A 67 -22.13 -25.89 -12.99
CA PRO A 67 -22.44 -25.92 -14.42
C PRO A 67 -21.19 -25.77 -15.32
N ASP A 68 -20.20 -24.98 -14.89
CA ASP A 68 -18.96 -24.77 -15.64
C ASP A 68 -18.03 -25.99 -15.61
N SER A 69 -18.32 -27.02 -14.81
CA SER A 69 -17.61 -28.31 -14.79
C SER A 69 -18.35 -29.42 -15.56
N ILE A 70 -19.44 -29.09 -16.25
CA ILE A 70 -20.17 -30.00 -17.12
C ILE A 70 -19.94 -29.53 -18.57
N PHE A 71 -19.44 -30.42 -19.42
CA PHE A 71 -18.97 -30.05 -20.75
C PHE A 71 -19.75 -30.77 -21.84
N LEU A 72 -20.24 -30.02 -22.83
CA LEU A 72 -20.80 -30.55 -24.07
C LEU A 72 -19.67 -30.70 -25.09
N ASN A 73 -19.21 -31.94 -25.30
CA ASN A 73 -18.07 -32.21 -26.18
C ASN A 73 -18.52 -32.80 -27.52
N SER A 74 -17.77 -32.47 -28.57
CA SER A 74 -17.85 -33.06 -29.91
C SER A 74 -16.44 -33.38 -30.42
N VAL A 75 -16.35 -34.35 -31.33
CA VAL A 75 -15.11 -34.70 -32.01
C VAL A 75 -14.90 -33.76 -33.19
N ALA A 76 -13.76 -33.07 -33.23
CA ALA A 76 -13.34 -32.21 -34.34
C ALA A 76 -11.98 -32.66 -34.88
N ASP A 77 -11.65 -32.28 -36.12
CA ASP A 77 -10.39 -32.67 -36.80
C ASP A 77 -9.12 -32.22 -36.05
N THR A 78 -9.23 -31.20 -35.17
CA THR A 78 -8.13 -30.62 -34.40
C THR A 78 -8.14 -30.99 -32.91
N GLY A 79 -9.03 -31.90 -32.47
CA GLY A 79 -9.16 -32.32 -31.08
C GLY A 79 -10.61 -32.34 -30.57
N VAL A 80 -10.79 -32.20 -29.25
CA VAL A 80 -12.12 -32.15 -28.63
C VAL A 80 -12.62 -30.70 -28.64
N LYS A 81 -13.76 -30.45 -29.29
CA LYS A 81 -14.45 -29.15 -29.18
C LYS A 81 -15.44 -29.23 -28.02
N SER A 82 -15.24 -28.38 -27.02
CA SER A 82 -15.97 -28.40 -25.76
C SER A 82 -16.65 -27.06 -25.49
N LEU A 83 -17.86 -27.11 -24.94
CA LEU A 83 -18.59 -25.97 -24.40
C LEU A 83 -18.96 -26.28 -22.95
N SER A 84 -18.77 -25.35 -22.01
CA SER A 84 -19.33 -25.50 -20.67
C SER A 84 -20.87 -25.53 -20.72
N LEU A 85 -21.54 -26.06 -19.70
CA LEU A 85 -23.00 -26.08 -19.67
C LEU A 85 -23.61 -24.67 -19.69
N THR A 86 -22.93 -23.72 -19.04
CA THR A 86 -23.28 -22.30 -19.08
C THR A 86 -23.24 -21.75 -20.49
N ASP A 87 -22.14 -22.01 -21.21
CA ASP A 87 -21.99 -21.53 -22.59
C ASP A 87 -22.93 -22.29 -23.54
N ALA A 88 -23.24 -23.56 -23.27
CA ALA A 88 -24.25 -24.32 -24.00
C ALA A 88 -25.66 -23.75 -23.83
N LEU A 89 -26.03 -23.27 -22.62
CA LEU A 89 -27.29 -22.55 -22.39
C LEU A 89 -27.32 -21.24 -23.17
N LEU A 90 -26.24 -20.44 -23.12
CA LEU A 90 -26.14 -19.18 -23.88
C LEU A 90 -26.21 -19.42 -25.39
N HIS A 91 -25.52 -20.46 -25.89
CA HIS A 91 -25.56 -20.86 -27.29
C HIS A 91 -26.98 -21.29 -27.70
N SER A 92 -27.68 -22.04 -26.85
CA SER A 92 -29.07 -22.46 -27.07
C SER A 92 -30.05 -21.28 -27.03
N MET A 93 -29.77 -20.25 -26.24
CA MET A 93 -30.57 -19.00 -26.22
C MET A 93 -30.51 -18.24 -27.56
N ILE A 94 -29.36 -18.29 -28.25
CA ILE A 94 -29.15 -17.65 -29.56
C ILE A 94 -29.72 -18.50 -30.70
N HIS A 95 -29.42 -19.80 -30.73
CA HIS A 95 -29.74 -20.69 -31.86
C HIS A 95 -31.02 -21.51 -31.69
N GLY A 96 -31.68 -21.39 -30.54
CA GLY A 96 -32.91 -22.10 -30.20
C GLY A 96 -32.68 -23.54 -29.71
N HIS A 97 -33.78 -24.18 -29.33
CA HIS A 97 -33.81 -25.49 -28.65
C HIS A 97 -33.18 -26.65 -29.45
N GLY A 98 -33.14 -26.56 -30.79
CA GLY A 98 -32.65 -27.62 -31.66
C GLY A 98 -31.14 -27.86 -31.61
N PHE A 99 -30.35 -26.95 -31.03
CA PHE A 99 -28.90 -27.10 -30.91
C PHE A 99 -28.49 -28.32 -30.06
N LEU A 100 -29.22 -28.58 -28.96
CA LEU A 100 -28.91 -29.67 -28.02
C LEU A 100 -29.31 -31.05 -28.53
N GLU A 101 -30.03 -31.14 -29.65
CA GLU A 101 -30.56 -32.38 -30.21
C GLU A 101 -29.67 -32.97 -31.31
N LYS A 102 -28.55 -32.31 -31.64
CA LYS A 102 -27.60 -32.84 -32.61
C LYS A 102 -26.92 -34.09 -32.05
N SER A 103 -26.93 -35.16 -32.86
CA SER A 103 -26.51 -36.51 -32.46
C SER A 103 -25.01 -36.66 -32.14
N ASP A 104 -24.20 -35.67 -32.53
CA ASP A 104 -22.76 -35.58 -32.34
C ASP A 104 -22.35 -34.95 -31.00
N LEU A 105 -23.29 -34.43 -30.21
CA LEU A 105 -23.03 -33.74 -28.95
C LEU A 105 -23.42 -34.60 -27.74
N GLN A 106 -22.50 -34.76 -26.78
CA GLN A 106 -22.72 -35.51 -25.54
C GLN A 106 -22.09 -34.78 -24.34
N PHE A 107 -22.62 -35.01 -23.13
CA PHE A 107 -22.10 -34.40 -21.90
C PHE A 107 -21.00 -35.24 -21.24
N TYR A 108 -19.94 -34.56 -20.80
CA TYR A 108 -18.75 -35.13 -20.18
C TYR A 108 -18.33 -34.33 -18.94
N GLN A 109 -17.59 -35.00 -18.05
CA GLN A 109 -17.01 -34.41 -16.84
C GLN A 109 -15.67 -33.70 -17.10
N ARG A 110 -15.10 -33.87 -18.29
CA ARG A 110 -13.83 -33.29 -18.70
C ARG A 110 -13.98 -32.60 -20.03
N HIS A 111 -13.43 -31.39 -20.15
CA HIS A 111 -13.45 -30.62 -21.39
C HIS A 111 -12.52 -31.20 -22.47
N ASP A 112 -11.49 -31.96 -22.07
CA ASP A 112 -10.42 -32.45 -22.93
C ASP A 112 -10.58 -33.93 -23.38
N SER A 113 -11.72 -34.56 -23.09
CA SER A 113 -11.91 -36.00 -23.35
C SER A 113 -13.31 -36.34 -23.84
N VAL A 114 -13.38 -37.32 -24.75
CA VAL A 114 -14.63 -37.97 -25.20
C VAL A 114 -14.71 -39.44 -24.78
N ALA A 115 -13.83 -39.88 -23.86
CA ALA A 115 -13.81 -41.27 -23.39
C ALA A 115 -15.09 -41.62 -22.60
N ASP A 116 -15.59 -42.85 -22.78
CA ASP A 116 -16.85 -43.30 -22.16
C ASP A 116 -16.84 -43.21 -20.63
N LEU A 117 -15.68 -43.33 -19.99
CA LEU A 117 -15.56 -43.25 -18.53
C LEU A 117 -15.84 -41.84 -17.95
N HIS A 118 -15.73 -40.80 -18.78
CA HIS A 118 -16.03 -39.41 -18.42
C HIS A 118 -17.42 -38.97 -18.91
N ARG A 119 -18.12 -39.83 -19.65
CA ARG A 119 -19.42 -39.53 -20.24
C ARG A 119 -20.52 -39.63 -19.20
N PHE A 120 -21.48 -38.72 -19.27
CA PHE A 120 -22.69 -38.76 -18.44
C PHE A 120 -23.57 -39.93 -18.85
N SER A 121 -24.26 -40.55 -17.88
CA SER A 121 -25.24 -41.59 -18.19
C SER A 121 -26.42 -41.05 -19.02
N SER A 122 -27.15 -41.93 -19.69
CA SER A 122 -28.32 -41.55 -20.49
C SER A 122 -29.39 -40.80 -19.67
N ASP A 123 -29.57 -41.16 -18.41
CA ASP A 123 -30.56 -40.52 -17.53
C ASP A 123 -30.08 -39.16 -16.99
N GLU A 124 -28.78 -39.00 -16.74
CA GLU A 124 -28.21 -37.69 -16.39
C GLU A 124 -28.24 -36.75 -17.59
N THR A 125 -27.89 -37.24 -18.78
CA THR A 125 -27.96 -36.47 -20.04
C THR A 125 -29.37 -35.93 -20.26
N LYS A 126 -30.40 -36.77 -20.15
CA LYS A 126 -31.81 -36.33 -20.26
C LYS A 126 -32.17 -35.25 -19.25
N ARG A 127 -31.71 -35.38 -18.00
CA ARG A 127 -31.95 -34.40 -16.93
C ARG A 127 -31.29 -33.06 -17.23
N VAL A 128 -30.01 -33.07 -17.62
CA VAL A 128 -29.26 -31.86 -17.96
C VAL A 128 -29.86 -31.18 -19.19
N THR A 129 -30.15 -31.92 -20.28
CA THR A 129 -30.80 -31.36 -21.47
C THR A 129 -32.17 -30.75 -21.15
N SER A 130 -32.97 -31.40 -20.29
CA SER A 130 -34.27 -30.87 -19.85
C SER A 130 -34.12 -29.57 -19.07
N ALA A 131 -33.11 -29.47 -18.19
CA ALA A 131 -32.85 -28.26 -17.42
C ALA A 131 -32.46 -27.09 -18.34
N VAL A 132 -31.56 -27.32 -19.30
CA VAL A 132 -31.19 -26.28 -20.28
C VAL A 132 -32.40 -25.84 -21.10
N ARG A 133 -33.21 -26.79 -21.62
CA ARG A 133 -34.41 -26.48 -22.42
C ARG A 133 -35.41 -25.60 -21.66
N GLN A 134 -35.61 -25.84 -20.37
CA GLN A 134 -36.51 -25.00 -19.55
C GLN A 134 -35.96 -23.59 -19.31
N LEU A 135 -34.63 -23.44 -19.24
CA LEU A 135 -33.98 -22.18 -18.93
C LEU A 135 -33.77 -21.28 -20.16
N VAL A 136 -33.69 -21.84 -21.37
CA VAL A 136 -33.48 -21.09 -22.62
C VAL A 136 -34.50 -19.95 -22.78
N ASP A 137 -35.78 -20.22 -22.51
CA ASP A 137 -36.85 -19.22 -22.67
C ASP A 137 -36.97 -18.25 -21.47
N VAL A 138 -36.44 -18.64 -20.30
CA VAL A 138 -36.52 -17.86 -19.05
C VAL A 138 -35.33 -16.91 -18.88
N LEU A 139 -34.16 -17.30 -19.40
CA LEU A 139 -32.90 -16.56 -19.22
C LEU A 139 -32.98 -15.09 -19.64
N PRO A 140 -33.54 -14.72 -20.81
CA PRO A 140 -33.62 -13.30 -21.20
C PRO A 140 -34.39 -12.45 -20.19
N GLY A 141 -35.60 -12.88 -19.79
CA GLY A 141 -36.41 -12.16 -18.82
C GLY A 141 -35.79 -12.13 -17.42
N ARG A 142 -35.03 -13.19 -17.04
CA ARG A 142 -34.27 -13.19 -15.79
C ARG A 142 -33.14 -12.18 -15.81
N PHE A 143 -32.41 -12.07 -16.92
CA PHE A 143 -31.31 -11.12 -17.06
C PHE A 143 -31.81 -9.68 -16.99
N GLU A 144 -32.90 -9.34 -17.67
CA GLU A 144 -33.56 -8.04 -17.54
C GLU A 144 -33.95 -7.74 -16.08
N GLY A 145 -34.57 -8.71 -15.40
CA GLY A 145 -34.91 -8.59 -13.99
C GLY A 145 -33.68 -8.37 -13.09
N GLN A 146 -32.55 -9.00 -13.39
CA GLN A 146 -31.29 -8.82 -12.66
C GLN A 146 -30.67 -7.44 -12.89
N ILE A 147 -30.77 -6.87 -14.10
CA ILE A 147 -30.36 -5.48 -14.34
C ILE A 147 -31.15 -4.56 -13.40
N HIS A 148 -32.49 -4.67 -13.39
CA HIS A 148 -33.31 -3.85 -12.50
C HIS A 148 -33.01 -4.10 -11.01
N ALA A 149 -32.77 -5.34 -10.61
CA ALA A 149 -32.45 -5.69 -9.22
C ALA A 149 -31.10 -5.10 -8.79
N PHE A 150 -30.08 -5.18 -9.65
CA PHE A 150 -28.74 -4.63 -9.39
C PHE A 150 -28.80 -3.13 -9.07
N TRP A 151 -29.47 -2.35 -9.92
CA TRP A 151 -29.56 -0.90 -9.74
C TRP A 151 -30.45 -0.46 -8.56
N ASN A 152 -31.37 -1.33 -8.11
CA ASN A 152 -32.23 -1.11 -6.96
C ASN A 152 -31.73 -1.78 -5.66
N ALA A 153 -30.60 -2.49 -5.71
CA ALA A 153 -30.01 -3.12 -4.54
C ALA A 153 -29.50 -2.06 -3.56
N HIS A 154 -29.75 -2.28 -2.27
CA HIS A 154 -29.33 -1.36 -1.22
C HIS A 154 -27.88 -1.63 -0.83
N HIS A 155 -27.07 -0.57 -0.84
CA HIS A 155 -25.66 -0.62 -0.45
C HIS A 155 -25.41 0.40 0.66
N ALA A 156 -24.39 0.16 1.48
CA ALA A 156 -23.92 1.14 2.46
C ALA A 156 -23.40 2.38 1.73
N ARG A 157 -23.72 3.57 2.25
CA ARG A 157 -23.24 4.79 1.61
C ARG A 157 -21.74 5.01 1.89
N PRO A 158 -20.97 5.56 0.95
CA PRO A 158 -19.52 5.79 1.13
C PRO A 158 -19.18 6.80 2.24
N ASP A 159 -20.09 7.72 2.54
CA ASP A 159 -19.96 8.77 3.56
C ASP A 159 -20.32 8.28 4.96
N ASP A 160 -21.25 7.31 5.08
CA ASP A 160 -21.70 6.75 6.33
C ASP A 160 -22.12 5.29 6.16
N ALA A 161 -21.26 4.37 6.62
CA ALA A 161 -21.48 2.93 6.53
C ALA A 161 -22.74 2.45 7.29
N SER A 162 -23.31 3.27 8.18
CA SER A 162 -24.55 2.94 8.91
C SER A 162 -25.83 3.21 8.12
N ARG A 163 -25.75 3.98 7.02
CA ARG A 163 -26.89 4.31 6.16
C ARG A 163 -26.84 3.51 4.86
N THR A 164 -28.00 3.04 4.41
CA THR A 164 -28.13 2.35 3.11
C THR A 164 -29.02 3.13 2.15
N ALA A 165 -28.68 3.07 0.87
CA ALA A 165 -29.46 3.67 -0.22
C ALA A 165 -29.39 2.76 -1.45
N LYS A 166 -30.29 2.97 -2.43
CA LYS A 166 -30.23 2.18 -3.68
C LYS A 166 -28.96 2.50 -4.45
N LEU A 167 -28.41 1.52 -5.14
CA LEU A 167 -27.16 1.70 -5.90
C LEU A 167 -27.23 2.89 -6.87
N ARG A 168 -28.35 3.02 -7.61
CA ARG A 168 -28.57 4.17 -8.50
C ARG A 168 -28.58 5.53 -7.79
N GLU A 169 -29.01 5.58 -6.54
CA GLU A 169 -29.03 6.82 -5.74
C GLU A 169 -27.59 7.16 -5.31
N ILE A 170 -26.83 6.19 -4.84
CA ILE A 170 -25.41 6.38 -4.48
C ILE A 170 -24.60 6.85 -5.69
N ILE A 171 -24.78 6.21 -6.85
CA ILE A 171 -24.09 6.61 -8.08
C ILE A 171 -24.53 8.02 -8.50
N SER A 172 -25.83 8.35 -8.40
CA SER A 172 -26.31 9.71 -8.66
C SER A 172 -25.64 10.73 -7.74
N ASP A 173 -25.54 10.45 -6.44
CA ASP A 173 -24.90 11.34 -5.46
C ASP A 173 -23.41 11.56 -5.79
N GLN A 174 -22.69 10.50 -6.15
CA GLN A 174 -21.28 10.58 -6.53
C GLN A 174 -21.08 11.32 -7.86
N GLN A 175 -21.97 11.14 -8.84
CA GLN A 175 -21.96 11.90 -10.09
C GLN A 175 -22.26 13.38 -9.85
N THR A 176 -23.22 13.70 -8.98
CA THR A 176 -23.49 15.07 -8.55
C THR A 176 -22.25 15.68 -7.91
N LEU A 177 -21.58 14.98 -6.99
CA LEU A 177 -20.33 15.45 -6.39
C LEU A 177 -19.23 15.69 -7.44
N ALA A 178 -19.09 14.80 -8.42
CA ALA A 178 -18.14 14.96 -9.51
C ALA A 178 -18.45 16.19 -10.37
N LEU A 179 -19.71 16.40 -10.77
CA LEU A 179 -20.18 17.57 -11.53
C LEU A 179 -19.98 18.89 -10.75
N LYS A 180 -20.24 18.88 -9.44
CA LYS A 180 -19.95 20.04 -8.59
C LYS A 180 -18.46 20.37 -8.55
N CYS A 181 -17.60 19.35 -8.43
CA CYS A 181 -16.15 19.57 -8.47
C CYS A 181 -15.68 20.07 -9.84
N GLU A 182 -16.25 19.54 -10.94
CA GLU A 182 -15.96 20.01 -12.29
C GLU A 182 -16.37 21.47 -12.49
N ALA A 183 -17.54 21.90 -12.01
CA ALA A 183 -17.95 23.30 -12.05
C ALA A 183 -16.99 24.21 -11.28
N GLN A 184 -16.49 23.77 -10.12
CA GLN A 184 -15.45 24.50 -9.38
C GLN A 184 -14.14 24.59 -10.18
N ILE A 185 -13.71 23.49 -10.81
CA ILE A 185 -12.51 23.47 -11.66
C ILE A 185 -12.67 24.43 -12.84
N HIS A 186 -13.79 24.39 -13.56
CA HIS A 186 -14.05 25.29 -14.68
C HIS A 186 -14.09 26.76 -14.25
N CYS A 187 -14.63 27.08 -13.07
CA CYS A 187 -14.61 28.44 -12.55
C CYS A 187 -13.18 28.88 -12.17
N ALA A 188 -12.41 28.00 -11.54
CA ALA A 188 -11.02 28.26 -11.16
C ALA A 188 -10.09 28.40 -12.37
N THR A 189 -10.39 27.71 -13.48
CA THR A 189 -9.69 27.84 -14.77
C THR A 189 -10.27 28.93 -15.67
N GLN A 190 -11.24 29.72 -15.19
CA GLN A 190 -11.89 30.81 -15.94
C GLN A 190 -12.66 30.35 -17.19
N ALA A 191 -13.01 29.07 -17.31
CA ALA A 191 -13.84 28.54 -18.38
C ALA A 191 -15.33 28.89 -18.21
N ILE A 192 -15.78 29.14 -16.98
CA ILE A 192 -17.13 29.63 -16.64
C ILE A 192 -17.04 30.76 -15.60
N THR A 193 -18.06 31.61 -15.55
CA THR A 193 -18.16 32.69 -14.56
C THR A 193 -18.60 32.19 -13.19
N LEU A 194 -18.46 33.03 -12.16
CA LEU A 194 -18.95 32.72 -10.81
C LEU A 194 -20.48 32.55 -10.80
N SER A 195 -21.22 33.39 -11.54
CA SER A 195 -22.68 33.30 -11.66
C SER A 195 -23.10 32.01 -12.36
N GLU A 196 -22.43 31.66 -13.46
CA GLU A 196 -22.64 30.40 -14.17
C GLU A 196 -22.40 29.19 -13.27
N LYS A 197 -21.32 29.22 -12.48
CA LYS A 197 -21.04 28.17 -11.49
C LYS A 197 -22.17 28.06 -10.46
N GLU A 198 -22.59 29.17 -9.86
CA GLU A 198 -23.65 29.17 -8.83
C GLU A 198 -24.97 28.62 -9.37
N HIS A 199 -25.34 29.00 -10.60
CA HIS A 199 -26.55 28.49 -11.27
C HIS A 199 -26.47 26.99 -11.52
N VAL A 200 -25.34 26.48 -12.03
CA VAL A 200 -25.13 25.03 -12.22
C VAL A 200 -25.18 24.28 -10.89
N LEU A 201 -24.52 24.79 -9.85
CA LEU A 201 -24.52 24.15 -8.52
C LEU A 201 -25.93 24.09 -7.94
N GLN A 202 -26.71 25.16 -8.09
CA GLN A 202 -28.12 25.19 -7.66
C GLN A 202 -28.98 24.21 -8.45
N ALA A 203 -28.87 24.18 -9.78
CA ALA A 203 -29.62 23.25 -10.62
C ALA A 203 -29.30 21.78 -10.33
N LEU A 204 -28.08 21.47 -9.87
CA LEU A 204 -27.69 20.12 -9.44
C LEU A 204 -28.26 19.71 -8.08
N ASP A 205 -28.64 20.67 -7.23
CA ASP A 205 -29.21 20.45 -5.89
C ASP A 205 -30.74 20.52 -5.86
N ASP A 206 -31.36 21.20 -6.83
CA ASP A 206 -32.80 21.37 -6.90
C ASP A 206 -33.53 20.05 -7.24
N ASP A 207 -34.61 19.76 -6.51
CA ASP A 207 -35.51 18.64 -6.82
C ASP A 207 -36.21 18.80 -8.19
N VAL A 208 -36.44 20.06 -8.58
CA VAL A 208 -36.96 20.45 -9.90
C VAL A 208 -36.05 21.56 -10.44
N PRO A 209 -35.07 21.23 -11.31
CA PRO A 209 -34.06 22.17 -11.73
C PRO A 209 -34.64 23.29 -12.59
N GLN A 210 -34.47 24.54 -12.16
CA GLN A 210 -34.86 25.68 -12.97
C GLN A 210 -34.00 25.75 -14.24
N GLY A 211 -34.65 25.75 -15.42
CA GLY A 211 -33.95 25.72 -16.71
C GLY A 211 -33.35 24.37 -17.08
N GLY A 212 -33.70 23.28 -16.38
CA GLY A 212 -33.24 21.92 -16.73
C GLY A 212 -34.07 21.26 -17.83
N PHE A 213 -33.41 20.66 -18.83
CA PHE A 213 -34.05 19.95 -19.94
C PHE A 213 -33.41 18.58 -20.22
N SER A 214 -34.21 17.52 -20.43
CA SER A 214 -33.73 16.29 -21.05
C SER A 214 -33.77 16.42 -22.58
N ILE A 215 -32.81 15.78 -23.27
CA ILE A 215 -32.75 15.83 -24.74
C ILE A 215 -33.34 14.55 -25.33
N SER A 216 -34.34 14.71 -26.20
CA SER A 216 -34.93 13.61 -26.98
C SER A 216 -34.65 13.78 -28.48
N LEU A 217 -34.42 12.68 -29.19
CA LEU A 217 -34.30 12.63 -30.63
C LEU A 217 -35.60 12.09 -31.24
N VAL A 218 -36.26 12.88 -32.08
CA VAL A 218 -37.45 12.44 -32.83
C VAL A 218 -37.00 12.07 -34.24
N THR A 219 -37.13 10.79 -34.62
CA THR A 219 -36.81 10.33 -35.98
C THR A 219 -37.91 10.72 -36.97
N GLN A 220 -37.59 10.75 -38.26
CA GLN A 220 -38.60 11.03 -39.30
C GLN A 220 -39.76 10.01 -39.34
N GLU A 221 -39.54 8.79 -38.83
CA GLU A 221 -40.56 7.75 -38.69
C GLU A 221 -41.53 8.02 -37.51
N GLY A 222 -41.32 9.11 -36.76
CA GLY A 222 -42.14 9.50 -35.61
C GLY A 222 -41.76 8.80 -34.31
N HIS A 223 -40.64 8.07 -34.28
CA HIS A 223 -40.14 7.44 -33.06
C HIS A 223 -39.32 8.43 -32.23
N THR A 224 -39.71 8.60 -30.97
CA THR A 224 -38.99 9.45 -30.01
C THR A 224 -38.04 8.60 -29.16
N TRP A 225 -36.77 8.93 -29.19
CA TRP A 225 -35.71 8.33 -28.37
C TRP A 225 -35.23 9.34 -27.35
N GLU A 226 -35.42 9.04 -26.07
CA GLU A 226 -34.81 9.85 -25.02
C GLU A 226 -33.32 9.50 -24.87
N LEU A 227 -32.47 10.51 -24.79
CA LEU A 227 -31.03 10.35 -24.67
C LEU A 227 -30.57 10.71 -23.26
N PRO A 228 -29.47 10.14 -22.75
CA PRO A 228 -28.96 10.42 -21.42
C PRO A 228 -28.22 11.78 -21.34
N LEU A 229 -28.70 12.77 -22.10
CA LEU A 229 -28.13 14.11 -22.20
C LEU A 229 -29.05 15.07 -21.47
N ILE A 230 -28.48 15.93 -20.63
CA ILE A 230 -29.22 16.96 -19.91
C ILE A 230 -28.65 18.33 -20.28
N ALA A 231 -29.50 19.33 -20.47
CA ALA A 231 -29.10 20.72 -20.63
C ALA A 231 -29.58 21.55 -19.43
N ILE A 232 -28.74 22.44 -18.93
CA ILE A 232 -29.10 23.44 -17.91
C ILE A 232 -28.99 24.81 -18.56
N GLU A 233 -30.12 25.49 -18.73
CA GLU A 233 -30.19 26.85 -19.27
C GLU A 233 -30.14 27.87 -18.13
N GLN A 234 -29.22 28.83 -18.24
CA GLN A 234 -29.22 30.05 -17.47
C GLN A 234 -29.83 31.17 -18.32
N PRO A 235 -31.01 31.70 -17.96
CA PRO A 235 -31.60 32.82 -18.67
C PRO A 235 -30.72 34.07 -18.52
N ALA A 236 -30.62 34.87 -19.58
CA ALA A 236 -29.86 36.11 -19.55
C ALA A 236 -30.39 37.04 -18.45
N SER A 237 -29.50 37.54 -17.58
CA SER A 237 -29.86 38.49 -16.54
C SER A 237 -28.83 39.63 -16.47
N GLY A 238 -29.26 40.86 -16.77
CA GLY A 238 -28.38 42.03 -16.76
C GLY A 238 -27.36 42.07 -17.90
N GLU A 239 -26.07 42.20 -17.57
CA GLU A 239 -24.93 42.22 -18.51
C GLU A 239 -24.47 40.82 -18.95
N ASP A 240 -24.95 39.74 -18.32
CA ASP A 240 -24.54 38.36 -18.61
C ASP A 240 -25.39 37.75 -19.74
N ALA A 241 -24.71 37.16 -20.74
CA ALA A 241 -25.34 36.46 -21.86
C ALA A 241 -26.01 35.14 -21.41
N SER A 242 -27.01 34.66 -22.17
CA SER A 242 -27.57 33.33 -21.94
C SER A 242 -26.50 32.27 -22.09
N ALA A 243 -26.50 31.27 -21.21
CA ALA A 243 -25.59 30.14 -21.26
C ALA A 243 -26.37 28.83 -21.09
N VAL A 244 -25.93 27.79 -21.80
CA VAL A 244 -26.49 26.44 -21.70
C VAL A 244 -25.37 25.46 -21.40
N PHE A 245 -25.53 24.67 -20.34
CA PHE A 245 -24.58 23.63 -19.95
C PHE A 245 -25.10 22.26 -20.36
N LEU A 246 -24.45 21.64 -21.34
CA LEU A 246 -24.73 20.28 -21.79
C LEU A 246 -23.97 19.29 -20.91
N LEU A 247 -24.69 18.44 -20.20
CA LEU A 247 -24.17 17.35 -19.39
C LEU A 247 -24.22 16.05 -20.19
N ILE A 248 -23.03 15.51 -20.48
CA ILE A 248 -22.86 14.23 -21.14
C ILE A 248 -22.27 13.26 -20.11
N PRO A 249 -22.89 12.10 -19.84
CA PRO A 249 -22.45 11.20 -18.77
C PRO A 249 -20.95 10.88 -18.81
N GLY A 250 -20.39 10.76 -20.02
CA GLY A 250 -18.99 10.43 -20.24
C GLY A 250 -18.04 11.51 -20.66
N LYS A 251 -18.52 12.73 -20.86
CA LYS A 251 -17.66 13.88 -21.20
C LYS A 251 -17.61 14.90 -20.07
N GLY A 252 -18.65 14.95 -19.23
CA GLY A 252 -18.82 15.97 -18.21
C GLY A 252 -19.68 17.12 -18.71
N MET A 253 -19.38 18.31 -18.21
CA MET A 253 -20.11 19.53 -18.50
C MET A 253 -19.47 20.32 -19.65
N GLU A 254 -20.30 20.76 -20.60
CA GLU A 254 -19.86 21.59 -21.72
C GLU A 254 -20.71 22.87 -21.84
N ARG A 255 -20.07 24.04 -21.91
CA ARG A 255 -20.75 25.35 -22.03
C ARG A 255 -21.08 25.66 -23.50
N MET A 256 -22.30 26.12 -23.75
CA MET A 256 -22.83 26.57 -25.04
C MET A 256 -23.58 27.90 -24.89
N ASP A 257 -23.78 28.62 -26.00
CA ASP A 257 -24.38 29.96 -25.95
C ASP A 257 -25.92 29.95 -25.97
N SER A 258 -26.57 28.90 -26.50
CA SER A 258 -28.03 28.76 -26.47
C SER A 258 -28.51 27.33 -26.76
N LEU A 259 -29.78 27.05 -26.45
CA LEU A 259 -30.43 25.77 -26.77
C LEU A 259 -30.49 25.50 -28.29
N SER A 260 -30.59 26.54 -29.11
CA SER A 260 -30.59 26.39 -30.57
C SER A 260 -29.22 25.88 -31.07
N VAL A 261 -28.14 26.49 -30.59
CA VAL A 261 -26.75 26.09 -30.89
C VAL A 261 -26.48 24.66 -30.40
N LEU A 262 -27.05 24.27 -29.26
CA LEU A 262 -26.95 22.91 -28.74
C LEU A 262 -27.52 21.89 -29.73
N THR A 263 -28.74 22.11 -30.23
CA THR A 263 -29.38 21.16 -31.17
C THR A 263 -28.65 21.04 -32.51
N GLU A 264 -28.09 22.15 -33.01
CA GLU A 264 -27.26 22.17 -34.22
C GLU A 264 -25.94 21.42 -33.99
N THR A 265 -25.28 21.68 -32.85
CA THR A 265 -24.01 21.06 -32.49
C THR A 265 -24.13 19.54 -32.32
N LEU A 266 -25.21 19.05 -31.69
CA LEU A 266 -25.47 17.61 -31.56
C LEU A 266 -25.63 16.95 -32.92
N SER A 267 -26.36 17.59 -33.84
CA SER A 267 -26.55 17.09 -35.21
C SER A 267 -25.23 17.05 -35.98
N HIS A 268 -24.40 18.08 -35.85
CA HIS A 268 -23.10 18.15 -36.50
C HIS A 268 -22.11 17.12 -35.96
N ARG A 269 -22.02 16.95 -34.63
CA ARG A 269 -21.04 16.01 -34.00
C ARG A 269 -21.32 14.54 -34.25
N LEU A 270 -22.56 14.21 -34.62
CA LEU A 270 -22.95 12.87 -35.04
C LEU A 270 -22.85 12.67 -36.57
N ALA A 271 -22.52 13.72 -37.32
CA ALA A 271 -22.36 13.68 -38.77
C ALA A 271 -20.87 13.64 -39.17
N GLY A 272 -20.54 12.86 -40.20
CA GLY A 272 -19.21 12.84 -40.81
C GLY A 272 -18.19 11.89 -40.16
N PRO A 273 -16.93 11.88 -40.67
CA PRO A 273 -15.88 10.93 -40.27
C PRO A 273 -15.18 11.27 -38.95
N SER A 274 -15.29 12.50 -38.44
CA SER A 274 -14.68 12.98 -37.18
C SER A 274 -15.72 13.11 -36.06
N ARG A 275 -16.55 12.08 -35.91
CA ARG A 275 -17.68 12.05 -34.97
C ARG A 275 -17.23 11.94 -33.51
N ASP A 276 -18.02 12.51 -32.60
CA ASP A 276 -17.77 12.41 -31.15
C ASP A 276 -18.19 11.01 -30.65
N GLU A 277 -17.21 10.15 -30.38
CA GLU A 277 -17.43 8.75 -29.96
C GLU A 277 -18.15 8.65 -28.59
N LEU A 278 -17.96 9.62 -27.69
CA LEU A 278 -18.67 9.65 -26.40
C LEU A 278 -20.15 10.00 -26.59
N LEU A 279 -20.44 10.90 -27.53
CA LEU A 279 -21.82 11.21 -27.93
C LEU A 279 -22.47 10.05 -28.70
N LEU A 280 -21.71 9.37 -29.56
CA LEU A 280 -22.17 8.14 -30.23
C LEU A 280 -22.53 7.04 -29.22
N GLY A 281 -21.73 6.92 -28.17
CA GLY A 281 -21.98 6.06 -27.00
C GLY A 281 -23.25 6.42 -26.21
N CYS A 282 -23.84 7.61 -26.42
CA CYS A 282 -25.11 8.02 -25.82
C CYS A 282 -26.33 7.48 -26.59
N LEU A 283 -26.19 7.12 -27.86
CA LEU A 283 -27.28 6.62 -28.70
C LEU A 283 -27.67 5.16 -28.35
N PRO A 284 -28.95 4.78 -28.47
CA PRO A 284 -29.39 3.39 -28.49
C PRO A 284 -28.70 2.58 -29.59
N ALA A 285 -28.44 1.29 -29.34
CA ALA A 285 -27.77 0.36 -30.24
C ALA A 285 -28.29 0.36 -31.71
N PRO A 286 -29.61 0.39 -31.99
CA PRO A 286 -30.10 0.44 -33.37
C PRO A 286 -29.65 1.70 -34.12
N LEU A 287 -29.73 2.87 -33.48
CA LEU A 287 -29.31 4.15 -34.07
C LEU A 287 -27.78 4.23 -34.19
N ARG A 288 -27.07 3.76 -33.16
CA ARG A 288 -25.61 3.71 -33.17
C ARG A 288 -25.08 2.90 -34.35
N GLN A 289 -25.64 1.71 -34.58
CA GLN A 289 -25.21 0.83 -35.67
C GLN A 289 -25.50 1.43 -37.06
N GLN A 290 -26.56 2.23 -37.21
CA GLN A 290 -26.83 2.97 -38.45
C GLN A 290 -25.71 3.99 -38.72
N VAL A 291 -25.34 4.78 -37.72
CA VAL A 291 -24.26 5.78 -37.82
C VAL A 291 -22.91 5.11 -38.08
N GLU A 292 -22.62 4.00 -37.40
CA GLU A 292 -21.40 3.21 -37.61
C GLU A 292 -21.28 2.68 -39.05
N ARG A 293 -22.42 2.36 -39.68
CA ARG A 293 -22.49 1.95 -41.10
C ARG A 293 -22.45 3.13 -42.08
N GLY A 294 -22.26 4.35 -41.60
CA GLY A 294 -22.22 5.56 -42.43
C GLY A 294 -23.58 6.07 -42.86
N VAL A 295 -24.67 5.60 -42.24
CA VAL A 295 -26.02 6.12 -42.48
C VAL A 295 -26.23 7.36 -41.61
N ALA A 296 -26.53 8.50 -42.23
CA ALA A 296 -26.81 9.74 -41.52
C ALA A 296 -28.09 9.61 -40.67
N LEU A 297 -28.05 10.06 -39.42
CA LEU A 297 -29.21 10.14 -38.56
C LEU A 297 -30.24 11.11 -39.15
N GLN A 298 -31.46 10.63 -39.36
CA GLN A 298 -32.57 11.45 -39.83
C GLN A 298 -33.55 11.71 -38.68
N GLY A 299 -33.34 12.82 -37.96
CA GLY A 299 -34.18 13.23 -36.85
C GLY A 299 -33.80 14.59 -36.27
N THR A 300 -34.66 15.13 -35.41
CA THR A 300 -34.47 16.44 -34.75
C THR A 300 -34.36 16.28 -33.23
N PHE A 301 -33.42 17.01 -32.62
CA PHE A 301 -33.25 17.04 -31.17
C PHE A 301 -34.22 18.04 -30.54
N HIS A 302 -34.94 17.60 -29.51
CA HIS A 302 -35.93 18.39 -28.79
C HIS A 302 -35.61 18.39 -27.28
N PRO A 303 -35.34 19.57 -26.69
CA PRO A 303 -35.28 19.73 -25.23
C PRO A 303 -36.66 19.59 -24.59
N VAL A 304 -36.77 18.82 -23.51
CA VAL A 304 -38.00 18.58 -22.75
C VAL A 304 -37.76 18.98 -21.29
N ALA A 305 -38.60 19.85 -20.73
CA ALA A 305 -38.40 20.36 -19.37
C ALA A 305 -38.39 19.24 -18.31
N LEU A 306 -37.45 19.31 -17.38
CA LEU A 306 -37.31 18.34 -16.28
C LEU A 306 -38.28 18.65 -15.13
N LEU A 307 -38.87 17.60 -14.58
CA LEU A 307 -39.77 17.65 -13.42
C LEU A 307 -39.22 16.85 -12.22
N GLU A 308 -37.98 16.39 -12.33
CA GLU A 308 -37.29 15.56 -11.35
C GLU A 308 -35.79 15.87 -11.36
N PRO A 309 -35.01 15.44 -10.34
CA PRO A 309 -33.59 15.75 -10.25
C PRO A 309 -32.80 15.29 -11.49
N ILE A 310 -31.82 16.10 -11.91
CA ILE A 310 -31.01 15.92 -13.12
C ILE A 310 -30.43 14.50 -13.23
N LEU A 311 -29.65 14.08 -12.22
CA LEU A 311 -28.93 12.80 -12.26
C LEU A 311 -29.88 11.61 -12.14
N ARG A 312 -31.02 11.79 -11.47
CA ARG A 312 -32.05 10.75 -11.38
C ARG A 312 -32.64 10.45 -12.76
N ARG A 313 -33.03 11.49 -13.51
CA ARG A 313 -33.54 11.33 -14.88
C ARG A 313 -32.50 10.69 -15.79
N GLN A 314 -31.27 11.22 -15.77
CA GLN A 314 -30.18 10.73 -16.61
C GLN A 314 -29.92 9.24 -16.35
N MET A 315 -30.00 8.80 -15.09
CA MET A 315 -29.83 7.40 -14.74
C MET A 315 -30.98 6.53 -15.21
N ASP A 316 -32.23 6.96 -15.03
CA ASP A 316 -33.39 6.20 -15.52
C ASP A 316 -33.35 6.01 -17.05
N VAL A 317 -32.89 7.01 -17.80
CA VAL A 317 -32.69 6.90 -19.26
C VAL A 317 -31.57 5.90 -19.62
N LEU A 318 -30.44 5.94 -18.91
CA LEU A 318 -29.34 4.98 -19.11
C LEU A 318 -29.77 3.53 -18.84
N LEU A 319 -30.59 3.32 -17.80
CA LEU A 319 -31.14 2.01 -17.44
C LEU A 319 -32.09 1.48 -18.51
N ASN A 320 -33.03 2.31 -18.96
CA ASN A 320 -33.99 1.93 -20.00
C ASN A 320 -33.28 1.60 -21.32
N ARG A 321 -32.27 2.40 -21.67
CA ARG A 321 -31.41 2.13 -22.83
C ARG A 321 -30.71 0.78 -22.72
N GLN A 322 -30.17 0.45 -21.54
CA GLN A 322 -29.48 -0.81 -21.32
C GLN A 322 -30.36 -2.04 -21.63
N VAL A 323 -31.60 -2.03 -21.13
CA VAL A 323 -32.58 -3.09 -21.39
C VAL A 323 -32.96 -3.14 -22.87
N HIS A 324 -33.11 -1.98 -23.51
CA HIS A 324 -33.40 -1.90 -24.94
C HIS A 324 -32.25 -2.46 -25.80
N ASP A 325 -31.02 -2.07 -25.50
CA ASP A 325 -29.82 -2.52 -26.22
C ASP A 325 -29.63 -4.04 -26.09
N PHE A 326 -29.89 -4.61 -24.90
CA PHE A 326 -29.87 -6.06 -24.69
C PHE A 326 -30.85 -6.78 -25.62
N ASN A 327 -32.11 -6.33 -25.64
CA ASN A 327 -33.15 -6.91 -26.48
C ASN A 327 -32.82 -6.82 -27.98
N TYR A 328 -32.28 -5.68 -28.40
CA TYR A 328 -31.84 -5.47 -29.76
C TYR A 328 -30.70 -6.43 -30.14
N LEU A 329 -29.64 -6.51 -29.34
CA LEU A 329 -28.51 -7.42 -29.61
C LEU A 329 -28.93 -8.88 -29.62
N LEU A 330 -29.83 -9.30 -28.73
CA LEU A 330 -30.35 -10.66 -28.71
C LEU A 330 -31.14 -10.97 -29.99
N SER A 331 -31.97 -10.03 -30.46
CA SER A 331 -32.72 -10.18 -31.72
C SER A 331 -31.79 -10.29 -32.93
N GLN A 332 -30.67 -9.56 -32.94
CA GLN A 332 -29.66 -9.68 -34.00
C GLN A 332 -28.92 -11.01 -33.94
N ALA A 333 -28.56 -11.47 -32.74
CA ALA A 333 -27.78 -12.69 -32.58
C ALA A 333 -28.53 -13.93 -33.12
N ARG A 334 -29.85 -13.96 -32.95
CA ARG A 334 -30.74 -15.01 -33.48
C ARG A 334 -30.70 -15.14 -35.01
N ASN A 335 -30.25 -14.11 -35.72
CA ASN A 335 -30.17 -14.07 -37.19
C ASN A 335 -28.80 -14.51 -37.76
N ASP A 336 -27.99 -15.25 -37.00
CA ASP A 336 -26.71 -15.90 -37.40
C ASP A 336 -25.41 -15.26 -36.84
N ALA A 337 -25.41 -14.87 -35.55
CA ALA A 337 -24.17 -14.44 -34.88
C ALA A 337 -23.50 -15.59 -34.11
N GLN A 338 -22.16 -15.64 -34.14
CA GLN A 338 -21.38 -16.52 -33.26
C GLN A 338 -21.50 -16.06 -31.79
N LEU A 339 -21.57 -17.01 -30.85
CA LEU A 339 -21.69 -16.72 -29.41
C LEU A 339 -20.57 -15.79 -28.90
N SER A 340 -19.34 -15.95 -29.36
CA SER A 340 -18.21 -15.08 -29.00
C SER A 340 -18.45 -13.62 -29.41
N VAL A 341 -18.91 -13.38 -30.63
CA VAL A 341 -19.24 -12.04 -31.15
C VAL A 341 -20.42 -11.44 -30.39
N PHE A 342 -21.42 -12.25 -30.04
CA PHE A 342 -22.54 -11.78 -29.23
C PHE A 342 -22.09 -11.39 -27.82
N LEU A 343 -21.27 -12.21 -27.16
CA LEU A 343 -20.76 -11.91 -25.82
C LEU A 343 -19.88 -10.65 -25.79
N ASP A 344 -19.02 -10.47 -26.79
CA ASP A 344 -18.19 -9.27 -26.97
C ASP A 344 -19.05 -7.99 -27.13
N ARG A 345 -20.11 -8.05 -27.94
CA ARG A 345 -21.07 -6.95 -28.04
C ARG A 345 -21.84 -6.74 -26.74
N MET A 346 -22.18 -7.81 -26.04
CA MET A 346 -22.87 -7.74 -24.76
C MET A 346 -22.03 -7.10 -23.66
N GLU A 347 -20.71 -7.16 -23.71
CA GLU A 347 -19.85 -6.44 -22.75
C GLU A 347 -20.09 -4.92 -22.78
N HIS A 348 -20.45 -4.37 -23.95
CA HIS A 348 -20.79 -2.94 -24.10
C HIS A 348 -22.20 -2.59 -23.60
N VAL A 349 -23.03 -3.61 -23.31
CA VAL A 349 -24.40 -3.50 -22.79
C VAL A 349 -24.50 -3.94 -21.32
N GLN A 350 -23.50 -4.66 -20.79
CA GLN A 350 -23.40 -4.96 -19.36
C GLN A 350 -23.44 -3.67 -18.54
N PRO A 351 -23.95 -3.69 -17.30
CA PRO A 351 -24.25 -2.47 -16.55
C PRO A 351 -23.04 -1.54 -16.52
N ALA A 352 -23.15 -0.46 -17.30
CA ALA A 352 -22.34 0.72 -17.24
C ALA A 352 -20.86 0.64 -17.72
N ALA A 353 -20.47 -0.33 -18.57
CA ALA A 353 -19.12 -0.31 -19.18
C ALA A 353 -18.82 1.03 -19.89
N ALA A 354 -19.75 1.48 -20.73
CA ALA A 354 -19.66 2.76 -21.43
C ALA A 354 -19.72 4.00 -20.52
N LEU A 355 -20.20 3.88 -19.27
CA LEU A 355 -20.20 4.95 -18.26
C LEU A 355 -18.89 4.91 -17.44
N SER A 356 -18.33 3.72 -17.19
CA SER A 356 -17.04 3.54 -16.52
C SER A 356 -15.88 4.13 -17.34
N ASP A 357 -15.78 3.77 -18.62
CA ASP A 357 -14.73 4.27 -19.53
C ASP A 357 -14.82 5.80 -19.67
N ALA A 358 -16.06 6.28 -19.78
CA ALA A 358 -16.49 7.67 -19.77
C ALA A 358 -16.00 8.48 -18.55
N LEU A 359 -16.16 7.95 -17.33
CA LEU A 359 -15.70 8.61 -16.12
C LEU A 359 -14.18 8.69 -16.05
N GLY A 360 -13.48 7.64 -16.50
CA GLY A 360 -12.03 7.65 -16.63
C GLY A 360 -11.54 8.72 -17.63
N TYR A 361 -12.21 8.84 -18.78
CA TYR A 361 -11.92 9.86 -19.79
C TYR A 361 -12.12 11.27 -19.24
N ARG A 362 -13.22 11.54 -18.54
CA ARG A 362 -13.52 12.86 -17.96
C ARG A 362 -12.44 13.31 -16.97
N VAL A 363 -12.02 12.43 -16.06
CA VAL A 363 -10.92 12.71 -15.11
C VAL A 363 -9.64 13.08 -15.88
N LYS A 364 -9.30 12.31 -16.92
CA LYS A 364 -8.13 12.58 -17.77
C LYS A 364 -8.24 13.95 -18.45
N ALA A 365 -9.37 14.26 -19.07
CA ALA A 365 -9.60 15.50 -19.79
C ALA A 365 -9.48 16.73 -18.86
N LEU A 366 -10.12 16.70 -17.69
CA LEU A 366 -10.02 17.79 -16.71
C LEU A 366 -8.62 17.93 -16.11
N THR A 367 -7.89 16.82 -15.95
CA THR A 367 -6.48 16.87 -15.51
C THR A 367 -5.60 17.56 -16.55
N VAL A 368 -5.81 17.26 -17.84
CA VAL A 368 -5.11 17.93 -18.94
C VAL A 368 -5.46 19.42 -18.96
N GLN A 369 -6.75 19.78 -18.90
CA GLN A 369 -7.20 21.17 -18.88
C GLN A 369 -6.65 21.95 -17.67
N ALA A 370 -6.63 21.34 -16.48
CA ALA A 370 -6.06 21.96 -15.29
C ALA A 370 -4.54 22.17 -15.45
N ASN A 371 -3.81 21.17 -15.98
CA ASN A 371 -2.39 21.31 -16.24
C ASN A 371 -2.09 22.41 -17.27
N GLU A 372 -2.95 22.59 -18.28
CA GLU A 372 -2.86 23.69 -19.26
C GLU A 372 -3.15 25.06 -18.63
N SER A 373 -4.15 25.14 -17.75
CA SER A 373 -4.59 26.40 -17.13
C SER A 373 -3.64 26.86 -16.01
N PHE A 374 -3.00 25.92 -15.31
CA PHE A 374 -2.03 26.18 -14.24
C PHE A 374 -0.61 25.86 -14.68
N ARG A 375 -0.28 26.09 -15.96
CA ARG A 375 1.09 26.02 -16.44
C ARG A 375 1.97 26.91 -15.55
N PRO A 376 3.16 26.44 -15.15
CA PRO A 376 4.07 27.22 -14.31
C PRO A 376 4.37 28.58 -14.95
N GLY A 377 4.63 29.61 -14.14
CA GLY A 377 4.89 30.95 -14.66
C GLY A 377 6.00 31.00 -15.72
N TRP A 378 7.05 30.18 -15.57
CA TRP A 378 8.11 30.07 -16.57
C TRP A 378 7.62 29.62 -17.96
N PHE A 379 6.55 28.83 -18.04
CA PHE A 379 5.96 28.40 -19.31
C PHE A 379 5.17 29.56 -19.94
N THR A 380 4.37 30.27 -19.16
CA THR A 380 3.55 31.40 -19.64
C THR A 380 4.39 32.57 -20.16
N TYR A 381 5.54 32.85 -19.54
CA TYR A 381 6.44 33.95 -19.91
C TYR A 381 7.54 33.54 -20.91
N ALA A 382 7.62 32.28 -21.33
CA ALA A 382 8.60 31.82 -22.30
C ALA A 382 8.26 32.23 -23.74
N ASP A 383 9.31 32.32 -24.55
CA ASP A 383 9.24 32.60 -25.99
C ASP A 383 8.26 31.64 -26.71
N PRO A 384 7.32 32.15 -27.54
CA PRO A 384 6.35 31.31 -28.27
C PRO A 384 6.95 30.09 -28.98
N ALA A 385 8.12 30.23 -29.61
CA ALA A 385 8.76 29.12 -30.32
C ALA A 385 9.17 27.97 -29.37
N HIS A 386 9.73 28.30 -28.21
CA HIS A 386 10.10 27.32 -27.19
C HIS A 386 8.88 26.66 -26.54
N ARG A 387 7.75 27.37 -26.43
CA ARG A 387 6.48 26.79 -25.96
C ARG A 387 5.91 25.77 -26.94
N GLU A 388 5.89 26.08 -28.23
CA GLU A 388 5.45 25.15 -29.27
C GLU A 388 6.33 23.89 -29.29
N GLU A 389 7.66 24.07 -29.20
CA GLU A 389 8.59 22.94 -29.11
C GLU A 389 8.33 22.08 -27.86
N TYR A 390 8.13 22.70 -26.69
CA TYR A 390 7.86 21.97 -25.45
C TYR A 390 6.59 21.12 -25.54
N VAL A 391 5.50 21.65 -26.09
CA VAL A 391 4.23 20.91 -26.26
C VAL A 391 4.39 19.73 -27.21
N LEU A 392 5.13 19.92 -28.31
CA LEU A 392 5.43 18.84 -29.25
C LEU A 392 6.25 17.71 -28.57
N LEU A 393 7.29 18.08 -27.81
CA LEU A 393 8.12 17.12 -27.07
C LEU A 393 7.34 16.41 -25.94
N GLU A 394 6.41 17.10 -25.30
CA GLU A 394 5.54 16.53 -24.26
C GLU A 394 4.61 15.47 -24.86
N ALA A 395 3.97 15.77 -26.00
CA ALA A 395 3.13 14.82 -26.72
C ALA A 395 3.93 13.61 -27.22
N GLU A 396 5.12 13.84 -27.79
CA GLU A 396 6.02 12.77 -28.24
C GLU A 396 6.47 11.87 -27.08
N HIS A 397 6.85 12.47 -25.94
CA HIS A 397 7.25 11.72 -24.75
C HIS A 397 6.10 10.85 -24.23
N GLN A 398 4.89 11.41 -24.18
CA GLN A 398 3.70 10.66 -23.77
C GLN A 398 3.42 9.47 -24.70
N GLN A 399 3.50 9.65 -26.02
CA GLN A 399 3.32 8.56 -26.99
C GLN A 399 4.39 7.47 -26.84
N ARG A 400 5.66 7.85 -26.66
CA ARG A 400 6.77 6.90 -26.45
C ARG A 400 6.60 6.13 -25.13
N ARG A 401 6.09 6.78 -24.07
CA ARG A 401 5.77 6.13 -22.81
C ARG A 401 4.61 5.15 -22.93
N GLU A 402 3.52 5.52 -23.59
CA GLU A 402 2.39 4.63 -23.86
C GLU A 402 2.80 3.41 -24.69
N THR A 403 3.73 3.62 -25.65
CA THR A 403 4.32 2.53 -26.44
C THR A 403 5.07 1.54 -25.54
N VAL A 404 5.94 2.03 -24.64
CA VAL A 404 6.64 1.18 -23.67
C VAL A 404 5.66 0.47 -22.74
N ASP A 405 4.68 1.18 -22.18
CA ASP A 405 3.68 0.60 -21.28
C ASP A 405 2.90 -0.53 -21.98
N SER A 406 2.50 -0.34 -23.24
CA SER A 406 1.83 -1.38 -24.05
C SER A 406 2.72 -2.62 -24.29
N MET A 407 4.04 -2.43 -24.41
CA MET A 407 5.00 -3.53 -24.53
C MET A 407 5.19 -4.30 -23.22
N PHE A 408 4.75 -3.80 -22.06
CA PHE A 408 4.77 -4.53 -20.79
C PHE A 408 3.38 -5.02 -20.36
N ALA A 409 2.38 -4.95 -21.23
CA ALA A 409 1.02 -5.42 -20.93
C ALA A 409 1.01 -6.90 -20.45
N GLY A 410 0.41 -7.14 -19.28
CA GLY A 410 0.41 -8.43 -18.57
C GLY A 410 1.66 -8.75 -17.73
N LEU A 411 2.68 -7.88 -17.74
CA LEU A 411 3.91 -7.95 -16.94
C LEU A 411 4.12 -6.67 -16.10
N GLU A 412 3.07 -5.87 -15.93
CA GLU A 412 3.12 -4.59 -15.19
C GLU A 412 3.39 -4.80 -13.71
N SER A 413 2.90 -5.92 -13.17
CA SER A 413 3.13 -6.35 -11.80
C SER A 413 3.09 -7.87 -11.69
N LEU A 414 3.71 -8.39 -10.62
CA LEU A 414 3.62 -9.80 -10.25
C LEU A 414 2.15 -10.22 -10.04
N GLU A 415 1.30 -9.31 -9.59
CA GLU A 415 -0.11 -9.58 -9.37
C GLU A 415 -0.89 -9.77 -10.66
N THR A 416 -0.79 -8.83 -11.61
CA THR A 416 -1.45 -8.95 -12.92
C THR A 416 -1.00 -10.21 -13.64
N PHE A 417 0.32 -10.45 -13.65
CA PHE A 417 0.89 -11.66 -14.22
C PHE A 417 0.40 -12.92 -13.52
N GLY A 418 0.42 -12.94 -12.18
CA GLY A 418 0.08 -14.11 -11.38
C GLY A 418 -1.38 -14.52 -11.50
N LEU A 419 -2.31 -13.57 -11.52
CA LEU A 419 -3.72 -13.85 -11.73
C LEU A 419 -3.97 -14.46 -13.10
N LYS A 420 -3.33 -13.92 -14.14
CA LYS A 420 -3.44 -14.42 -15.52
C LYS A 420 -2.85 -15.83 -15.66
N GLU A 421 -1.70 -16.10 -15.05
CA GLU A 421 -1.05 -17.41 -15.12
C GLU A 421 -1.79 -18.49 -14.33
N ILE A 422 -2.29 -18.15 -13.13
CA ILE A 422 -3.14 -19.07 -12.36
C ILE A 422 -4.42 -19.35 -13.14
N ASP A 423 -5.09 -18.32 -13.66
CA ASP A 423 -6.32 -18.48 -14.43
C ASP A 423 -6.10 -19.32 -15.69
N ALA A 424 -5.03 -19.07 -16.44
CA ALA A 424 -4.64 -19.87 -17.59
C ALA A 424 -4.38 -21.34 -17.22
N TYR A 425 -3.76 -21.60 -16.07
CA TYR A 425 -3.52 -22.96 -15.58
C TYR A 425 -4.83 -23.66 -15.19
N VAL A 426 -5.70 -22.98 -14.45
CA VAL A 426 -7.02 -23.49 -14.03
C VAL A 426 -7.89 -23.77 -15.26
N LEU A 427 -7.96 -22.82 -16.20
CA LEU A 427 -8.70 -22.97 -17.44
C LEU A 427 -8.19 -24.16 -18.26
N LYS A 428 -6.87 -24.31 -18.40
CA LYS A 428 -6.25 -25.42 -19.15
C LYS A 428 -6.50 -26.79 -18.52
N ARG A 429 -6.53 -26.89 -17.19
CA ARG A 429 -6.67 -28.19 -16.50
C ARG A 429 -8.12 -28.56 -16.20
N LEU A 430 -8.94 -27.56 -15.88
CA LEU A 430 -10.30 -27.76 -15.38
C LEU A 430 -11.38 -27.30 -16.36
N GLY A 431 -11.06 -26.48 -17.37
CA GLY A 431 -11.98 -26.04 -18.40
C GLY A 431 -12.86 -24.83 -18.02
N TYR A 432 -12.63 -24.21 -16.86
CA TYR A 432 -13.33 -23.02 -16.41
C TYR A 432 -12.41 -22.05 -15.66
N SER A 433 -12.83 -20.79 -15.53
CA SER A 433 -12.11 -19.73 -14.83
C SER A 433 -12.68 -19.49 -13.42
N VAL A 434 -11.79 -19.17 -12.48
CA VAL A 434 -12.10 -18.78 -11.10
C VAL A 434 -11.12 -17.70 -10.68
N ASP A 435 -11.61 -16.60 -10.09
CA ASP A 435 -10.75 -15.57 -9.51
C ASP A 435 -9.88 -16.17 -8.38
N PRO A 436 -8.55 -16.25 -8.54
CA PRO A 436 -7.66 -16.84 -7.55
C PRO A 436 -7.68 -16.13 -6.19
N ARG A 437 -8.11 -14.86 -6.13
CA ARG A 437 -8.25 -14.11 -4.88
C ARG A 437 -9.44 -14.58 -4.04
N GLN A 438 -10.45 -15.16 -4.68
CA GLN A 438 -11.66 -15.64 -4.01
C GLN A 438 -11.59 -17.12 -3.62
N VAL A 439 -10.56 -17.84 -4.06
CA VAL A 439 -10.29 -19.22 -3.65
C VAL A 439 -9.55 -19.20 -2.33
N ILE A 440 -10.20 -19.59 -1.24
CA ILE A 440 -9.57 -19.63 0.09
C ILE A 440 -8.99 -21.02 0.31
N VAL A 441 -7.70 -21.08 0.55
CA VAL A 441 -7.01 -22.32 0.92
C VAL A 441 -6.80 -22.28 2.43
N SER A 442 -7.17 -23.36 3.12
CA SER A 442 -6.93 -23.54 4.54
C SER A 442 -6.00 -24.73 4.76
N VAL A 443 -4.80 -24.45 5.26
CA VAL A 443 -3.80 -25.48 5.55
C VAL A 443 -3.83 -25.79 7.06
N PRO A 444 -4.21 -27.01 7.48
CA PRO A 444 -4.19 -27.39 8.88
C PRO A 444 -2.75 -27.59 9.37
N ASP A 445 -2.50 -27.10 10.58
CA ASP A 445 -1.23 -27.21 11.29
C ASP A 445 -1.49 -27.63 12.75
N GLU A 446 -0.61 -28.46 13.30
CA GLU A 446 -0.67 -28.91 14.69
C GLU A 446 0.58 -28.39 15.42
N VAL A 447 0.36 -27.52 16.40
CA VAL A 447 1.43 -26.85 17.15
C VAL A 447 1.56 -27.47 18.53
N ALA A 448 2.62 -28.25 18.72
CA ALA A 448 3.02 -28.72 20.04
C ALA A 448 3.69 -27.58 20.83
N LEU A 449 3.00 -27.04 21.83
CA LEU A 449 3.58 -26.17 22.85
C LEU A 449 3.90 -26.99 24.10
N LYS A 450 4.82 -26.51 24.95
CA LYS A 450 5.01 -27.08 26.30
C LYS A 450 3.73 -27.04 27.15
N SER A 451 2.79 -26.15 26.84
CA SER A 451 1.48 -26.05 27.49
C SER A 451 0.41 -27.01 26.91
N GLY A 452 0.72 -27.77 25.86
CA GLY A 452 -0.21 -28.66 25.16
C GLY A 452 -0.19 -28.47 23.63
N THR A 453 -0.87 -29.36 22.91
CA THR A 453 -0.99 -29.29 21.44
C THR A 453 -2.20 -28.45 21.05
N ILE A 454 -2.00 -27.47 20.15
CA ILE A 454 -3.05 -26.63 19.60
C ILE A 454 -3.16 -26.87 18.10
N SER A 455 -4.36 -27.18 17.62
CA SER A 455 -4.67 -27.25 16.20
C SER A 455 -5.00 -25.86 15.67
N THR A 456 -4.40 -25.48 14.55
CA THR A 456 -4.62 -24.18 13.91
C THR A 456 -4.77 -24.34 12.39
N HIS A 457 -5.28 -23.29 11.75
CA HIS A 457 -5.53 -23.27 10.31
C HIS A 457 -4.95 -22.00 9.71
N HIS A 458 -4.05 -22.18 8.74
CA HIS A 458 -3.48 -21.08 7.96
C HIS A 458 -4.38 -20.82 6.76
N LYS A 459 -5.13 -19.70 6.78
CA LYS A 459 -6.08 -19.32 5.73
C LYS A 459 -5.55 -18.13 4.92
N LYS A 460 -5.38 -18.29 3.61
CA LYS A 460 -5.07 -17.23 2.64
C LYS A 460 -5.72 -17.53 1.29
N SER A 461 -5.75 -16.55 0.39
CA SER A 461 -6.20 -16.81 -0.99
C SER A 461 -5.21 -17.71 -1.75
N LEU A 462 -5.67 -18.36 -2.81
CA LEU A 462 -4.82 -19.15 -3.70
C LEU A 462 -3.69 -18.29 -4.29
N PHE A 463 -4.01 -17.05 -4.68
CA PHE A 463 -3.03 -16.10 -5.17
C PHE A 463 -1.96 -15.77 -4.12
N ASP A 464 -2.36 -15.47 -2.88
CA ASP A 464 -1.42 -15.15 -1.81
C ASP A 464 -0.47 -16.32 -1.52
N PHE A 465 -0.99 -17.55 -1.46
CA PHE A 465 -0.14 -18.73 -1.29
C PHE A 465 0.74 -19.03 -2.51
N ALA A 466 0.28 -18.70 -3.72
CA ALA A 466 1.10 -18.86 -4.91
C ALA A 466 2.29 -17.90 -4.93
N ILE A 467 2.19 -16.74 -4.29
CA ILE A 467 3.30 -15.78 -4.11
C ILE A 467 4.13 -16.12 -2.88
N SER A 468 3.53 -16.25 -1.70
CA SER A 468 4.27 -16.46 -0.45
C SER A 468 4.85 -17.86 -0.31
N GLY A 469 4.34 -18.82 -1.10
CA GLY A 469 4.57 -20.25 -0.93
C GLY A 469 3.49 -20.90 -0.07
N LEU A 470 3.14 -22.14 -0.40
CA LEU A 470 2.18 -22.94 0.35
C LEU A 470 2.91 -23.68 1.49
N PRO A 471 2.52 -23.54 2.77
CA PRO A 471 3.23 -24.15 3.90
C PRO A 471 3.14 -25.69 3.92
N PHE A 472 3.95 -26.33 4.77
CA PHE A 472 3.79 -27.75 5.05
C PHE A 472 2.46 -28.00 5.77
N ALA A 473 1.75 -29.05 5.36
CA ALA A 473 0.44 -29.41 5.89
C ALA A 473 0.55 -30.73 6.64
N ALA A 474 0.08 -30.79 7.88
CA ALA A 474 0.06 -32.05 8.64
C ALA A 474 -0.96 -33.05 8.07
N ARG A 475 -2.00 -32.52 7.41
CA ARG A 475 -3.10 -33.26 6.74
C ARG A 475 -3.46 -32.53 5.45
N ASN A 476 -4.31 -33.13 4.62
CA ASN A 476 -4.83 -32.44 3.42
C ASN A 476 -5.49 -31.11 3.82
N GLY A 477 -5.12 -30.04 3.11
CA GLY A 477 -5.78 -28.75 3.25
C GLY A 477 -7.22 -28.77 2.72
N ILE A 478 -7.97 -27.76 3.11
CA ILE A 478 -9.34 -27.52 2.64
C ILE A 478 -9.26 -26.40 1.61
N VAL A 479 -9.89 -26.60 0.46
CA VAL A 479 -10.04 -25.57 -0.58
C VAL A 479 -11.49 -25.13 -0.61
N GLU A 480 -11.73 -23.89 -0.23
CA GLU A 480 -13.03 -23.24 -0.25
C GLU A 480 -13.12 -22.42 -1.55
N LEU A 481 -13.96 -22.89 -2.47
CA LEU A 481 -14.22 -22.21 -3.74
C LEU A 481 -15.40 -21.24 -3.59
N PRO A 482 -15.47 -20.19 -4.41
CA PRO A 482 -16.65 -19.33 -4.50
C PRO A 482 -17.93 -20.14 -4.71
N ALA A 483 -19.06 -19.62 -4.20
CA ALA A 483 -20.36 -20.29 -4.31
C ALA A 483 -20.64 -20.69 -5.76
N GLY A 484 -21.02 -21.96 -5.96
CA GLY A 484 -21.32 -22.52 -7.28
C GLY A 484 -20.13 -22.99 -8.09
N LYS A 485 -18.91 -22.58 -7.77
CA LYS A 485 -17.69 -22.97 -8.52
C LYS A 485 -17.05 -24.26 -8.01
N SER A 486 -17.69 -24.98 -7.09
CA SER A 486 -17.17 -26.23 -6.51
C SER A 486 -16.93 -27.31 -7.58
N SER A 487 -15.71 -27.82 -7.67
CA SER A 487 -15.37 -28.93 -8.57
C SER A 487 -14.62 -30.01 -7.80
N PRO A 488 -14.99 -31.30 -7.96
CA PRO A 488 -14.25 -32.40 -7.32
C PRO A 488 -12.78 -32.49 -7.77
N LEU A 489 -12.44 -31.93 -8.93
CA LEU A 489 -11.09 -31.89 -9.49
C LEU A 489 -10.25 -30.73 -8.94
N PHE A 490 -10.87 -29.73 -8.32
CA PHE A 490 -10.19 -28.59 -7.72
C PHE A 490 -10.05 -28.83 -6.22
N ASP A 491 -9.20 -29.79 -5.87
CA ASP A 491 -8.89 -30.15 -4.49
C ASP A 491 -7.53 -29.59 -4.03
N PHE A 492 -7.12 -29.93 -2.81
CA PHE A 492 -5.84 -29.48 -2.27
C PHE A 492 -4.63 -30.03 -3.05
N SER A 493 -4.74 -31.23 -3.65
CA SER A 493 -3.66 -31.80 -4.46
C SER A 493 -3.46 -30.99 -5.75
N PHE A 494 -4.56 -30.55 -6.36
CA PHE A 494 -4.53 -29.63 -7.50
C PHE A 494 -3.86 -28.30 -7.13
N VAL A 495 -4.17 -27.73 -5.96
CA VAL A 495 -3.52 -26.49 -5.49
C VAL A 495 -2.02 -26.68 -5.29
N VAL A 496 -1.59 -27.79 -4.69
CA VAL A 496 -0.17 -28.12 -4.53
C VAL A 496 0.52 -28.23 -5.89
N ASP A 497 -0.08 -28.94 -6.84
CA ASP A 497 0.45 -29.09 -8.21
C ASP A 497 0.52 -27.75 -8.94
N LEU A 498 -0.50 -26.91 -8.81
CA LEU A 498 -0.57 -25.59 -9.41
C LEU A 498 0.56 -24.70 -8.88
N VAL A 499 0.69 -24.55 -7.56
CA VAL A 499 1.72 -23.67 -6.97
C VAL A 499 3.13 -24.18 -7.29
N THR A 500 3.31 -25.52 -7.36
CA THR A 500 4.59 -26.14 -7.70
C THR A 500 4.96 -25.99 -9.18
N GLN A 501 4.01 -26.22 -10.09
CA GLN A 501 4.25 -26.20 -11.54
C GLN A 501 4.28 -24.77 -12.10
N VAL A 502 3.46 -23.88 -11.55
CA VAL A 502 3.38 -22.50 -12.02
C VAL A 502 4.58 -21.70 -11.53
N ASP A 503 5.05 -21.85 -10.29
CA ASP A 503 6.22 -21.13 -9.74
C ASP A 503 6.24 -19.64 -10.15
N LEU A 504 5.23 -18.90 -9.69
CA LEU A 504 4.89 -17.56 -10.19
C LEU A 504 6.07 -16.59 -10.18
N GLN A 505 6.78 -16.47 -9.06
CA GLN A 505 7.88 -15.53 -8.91
C GLN A 505 9.02 -15.82 -9.89
N ARG A 506 9.38 -17.10 -10.05
CA ARG A 506 10.44 -17.51 -10.97
C ARG A 506 10.05 -17.23 -12.41
N ARG A 507 8.84 -17.60 -12.82
CA ARG A 507 8.35 -17.35 -14.18
C ARG A 507 8.20 -15.86 -14.47
N TYR A 508 7.73 -15.07 -13.50
CA TYR A 508 7.64 -13.62 -13.64
C TYR A 508 9.01 -13.00 -13.89
N ALA A 509 10.02 -13.32 -13.06
CA ALA A 509 11.38 -12.82 -13.23
C ALA A 509 12.00 -13.26 -14.57
N GLN A 510 11.77 -14.50 -14.99
CA GLN A 510 12.19 -15.00 -16.30
C GLN A 510 11.54 -14.22 -17.45
N MET A 511 10.21 -14.08 -17.43
CA MET A 511 9.49 -13.37 -18.49
C MET A 511 9.83 -11.89 -18.53
N LEU A 512 10.07 -11.26 -17.38
CA LEU A 512 10.51 -9.89 -17.31
C LEU A 512 11.90 -9.73 -17.93
N ARG A 513 12.85 -10.62 -17.59
CA ARG A 513 14.18 -10.66 -18.22
C ARG A 513 14.08 -10.87 -19.73
N ASP A 514 13.30 -11.84 -20.18
CA ASP A 514 13.12 -12.13 -21.60
C ASP A 514 12.55 -10.89 -22.31
N ARG A 515 11.57 -10.20 -21.72
CA ARG A 515 11.01 -8.95 -22.26
C ARG A 515 12.08 -7.85 -22.39
N TYR A 516 12.85 -7.62 -21.34
CA TYR A 516 13.93 -6.62 -21.35
C TYR A 516 15.08 -6.97 -22.31
N SER A 517 15.27 -8.25 -22.63
CA SER A 517 16.27 -8.71 -23.60
C SER A 517 15.85 -8.51 -25.07
N GLN A 518 14.57 -8.24 -25.35
CA GLN A 518 14.08 -8.02 -26.71
C GLN A 518 14.60 -6.70 -27.28
N ALA A 519 15.22 -6.75 -28.47
CA ALA A 519 15.79 -5.57 -29.13
C ALA A 519 14.76 -4.46 -29.41
N SER A 520 13.51 -4.83 -29.71
CA SER A 520 12.40 -3.86 -29.89
C SER A 520 12.08 -3.11 -28.61
N VAL A 521 12.06 -3.79 -27.46
CA VAL A 521 11.79 -3.20 -26.14
C VAL A 521 12.95 -2.31 -25.72
N GLN A 522 14.19 -2.76 -25.89
CA GLN A 522 15.38 -1.96 -25.61
C GLN A 522 15.38 -0.67 -26.42
N ARG A 523 15.07 -0.73 -27.72
CA ARG A 523 14.94 0.44 -28.58
C ARG A 523 13.80 1.37 -28.13
N ALA A 524 12.64 0.82 -27.74
CA ALA A 524 11.53 1.64 -27.21
C ALA A 524 11.92 2.37 -25.92
N LEU A 525 12.66 1.72 -25.01
CA LEU A 525 13.20 2.32 -23.80
C LEU A 525 14.21 3.44 -24.11
N VAL A 526 15.08 3.23 -25.11
CA VAL A 526 16.02 4.25 -25.62
C VAL A 526 15.27 5.49 -26.12
N HIS A 527 14.26 5.30 -26.97
CA HIS A 527 13.44 6.42 -27.44
C HIS A 527 12.68 7.11 -26.31
N MET A 528 12.08 6.36 -25.38
CA MET A 528 11.41 6.96 -24.22
C MET A 528 12.39 7.82 -23.40
N ARG A 529 13.62 7.33 -23.19
CA ARG A 529 14.65 8.06 -22.44
C ARG A 529 15.17 9.30 -23.16
N ASP A 530 15.38 9.23 -24.47
CA ASP A 530 15.76 10.37 -25.31
C ASP A 530 14.68 11.46 -25.32
N SER A 531 13.40 11.09 -25.46
CA SER A 531 12.31 12.07 -25.42
C SER A 531 12.17 12.75 -24.05
N ALA A 532 12.38 12.01 -22.96
CA ALA A 532 12.42 12.59 -21.62
C ALA A 532 13.56 13.61 -21.48
N LEU A 533 14.76 13.27 -21.96
CA LEU A 533 15.90 14.19 -21.96
C LEU A 533 15.60 15.45 -22.80
N ALA A 534 15.01 15.29 -23.99
CA ALA A 534 14.62 16.40 -24.85
C ALA A 534 13.67 17.37 -24.14
N LEU A 535 12.64 16.81 -23.51
CA LEU A 535 11.63 17.56 -22.77
C LEU A 535 12.25 18.30 -21.57
N SER A 536 13.10 17.62 -20.79
CA SER A 536 13.80 18.23 -19.66
C SER A 536 14.75 19.34 -20.10
N VAL A 537 15.46 19.20 -21.23
CA VAL A 537 16.34 20.25 -21.78
C VAL A 537 15.52 21.49 -22.16
N CYS A 538 14.45 21.30 -22.93
CA CYS A 538 13.55 22.40 -23.31
C CYS A 538 12.97 23.11 -22.07
N GLY A 539 12.47 22.33 -21.09
CA GLY A 539 11.97 22.87 -19.83
C GLY A 539 13.04 23.62 -19.02
N ALA A 540 14.28 23.11 -18.98
CA ALA A 540 15.38 23.72 -18.24
C ALA A 540 15.84 25.06 -18.84
N VAL A 541 15.79 25.20 -20.18
CA VAL A 541 16.06 26.47 -20.87
C VAL A 541 14.98 27.49 -20.50
N MET A 542 13.71 27.10 -20.59
CA MET A 542 12.58 27.99 -20.25
C MET A 542 12.57 28.39 -18.76
N GLN A 543 13.06 27.52 -17.87
CA GLN A 543 13.19 27.77 -16.44
C GLN A 543 14.46 28.55 -16.04
N GLY A 544 15.38 28.78 -16.97
CA GLY A 544 16.69 29.39 -16.69
C GLY A 544 17.60 28.51 -15.82
N HIS A 545 17.37 27.20 -15.83
CA HIS A 545 18.25 26.18 -15.22
C HIS A 545 19.47 25.89 -16.10
N LEU A 546 19.30 26.01 -17.42
CA LEU A 546 20.39 26.13 -18.39
C LEU A 546 20.43 27.59 -18.86
N ARG A 547 21.52 28.30 -18.56
CA ARG A 547 21.67 29.74 -18.87
C ARG A 547 22.66 29.96 -19.99
N ASP A 548 23.63 29.08 -20.18
CA ASP A 548 24.54 29.14 -21.32
C ASP A 548 23.87 28.50 -22.54
N ALA A 549 23.58 29.29 -23.57
CA ALA A 549 23.01 28.80 -24.83
C ALA A 549 23.88 27.69 -25.47
N ARG A 550 25.19 27.68 -25.16
CA ARG A 550 26.10 26.63 -25.63
C ARG A 550 25.83 25.29 -24.94
N SER A 551 25.39 25.27 -23.69
CA SER A 551 25.02 24.04 -22.96
C SER A 551 23.88 23.29 -23.67
N GLU A 552 22.85 24.03 -24.12
CA GLU A 552 21.76 23.47 -24.90
C GLU A 552 22.24 22.95 -26.26
N GLU A 553 23.00 23.76 -27.00
CA GLU A 553 23.54 23.39 -28.31
C GLU A 553 24.42 22.12 -28.23
N TRP A 554 25.17 21.94 -27.14
CA TRP A 554 25.99 20.75 -26.91
C TRP A 554 25.16 19.50 -26.63
N VAL A 555 24.15 19.58 -25.76
CA VAL A 555 23.28 18.42 -25.50
C VAL A 555 22.54 18.03 -26.77
N ARG A 556 22.03 19.02 -27.54
CA ARG A 556 21.42 18.77 -28.86
C ARG A 556 22.43 18.22 -29.88
N GLY A 557 23.66 18.71 -29.90
CA GLY A 557 24.74 18.24 -30.76
C GLY A 557 25.14 16.79 -30.49
N VAL A 558 25.24 16.39 -29.21
CA VAL A 558 25.44 15.00 -28.81
C VAL A 558 24.28 14.12 -29.26
N ARG A 559 23.03 14.56 -29.06
CA ARG A 559 21.83 13.83 -29.51
C ARG A 559 21.75 13.66 -31.02
N ALA A 560 22.29 14.61 -31.79
CA ALA A 560 22.31 14.60 -33.25
C ALA A 560 23.56 13.97 -33.86
N ASP A 561 24.46 13.38 -33.05
CA ASP A 561 25.76 12.83 -33.47
C ASP A 561 26.64 13.84 -34.25
N VAL A 562 26.51 15.13 -33.96
CA VAL A 562 27.26 16.20 -34.62
C VAL A 562 28.61 16.42 -33.95
N ALA A 563 29.69 16.26 -34.70
CA ALA A 563 31.03 16.64 -34.26
C ALA A 563 31.20 18.17 -34.34
N LEU A 564 30.90 18.90 -33.26
CA LEU A 564 31.18 20.34 -33.18
C LEU A 564 32.69 20.60 -33.30
N THR A 565 33.06 21.50 -34.19
CA THR A 565 34.34 21.55 -34.93
C THR A 565 35.61 21.84 -34.11
N HIS A 566 35.56 21.91 -32.78
CA HIS A 566 36.72 22.30 -31.96
C HIS A 566 36.96 21.53 -30.64
N ALA A 567 36.10 20.60 -30.22
CA ALA A 567 36.37 19.71 -29.09
C ALA A 567 35.46 18.46 -29.14
N PRO A 568 35.95 17.25 -28.80
CA PRO A 568 35.10 16.06 -28.79
C PRO A 568 34.08 16.17 -27.64
N LEU A 569 32.81 16.34 -27.97
CA LEU A 569 31.70 16.24 -27.02
C LEU A 569 31.67 14.81 -26.45
N ARG A 570 31.54 14.69 -25.13
CA ARG A 570 31.52 13.40 -24.45
C ARG A 570 30.26 13.24 -23.62
N MET A 571 29.67 12.06 -23.72
CA MET A 571 28.59 11.58 -22.87
C MET A 571 29.16 10.55 -21.89
N GLY A 572 28.65 10.52 -20.66
CA GLY A 572 29.09 9.54 -19.67
C GLY A 572 28.11 9.39 -18.51
N SER A 573 28.44 8.46 -17.61
CA SER A 573 27.70 8.27 -16.36
C SER A 573 28.34 9.03 -15.21
N LEU A 574 27.52 9.40 -14.23
CA LEU A 574 27.97 9.85 -12.92
C LEU A 574 28.18 8.64 -12.01
N SER A 575 29.32 8.56 -11.33
CA SER A 575 29.61 7.51 -10.36
C SER A 575 30.00 8.08 -9.01
N LEU A 576 29.74 7.33 -7.95
CA LEU A 576 30.25 7.59 -6.61
C LEU A 576 31.68 7.06 -6.53
N ALA A 577 32.67 7.94 -6.37
CA ALA A 577 34.07 7.55 -6.45
C ALA A 577 34.52 6.62 -5.30
N ALA A 578 33.88 6.75 -4.13
CA ALA A 578 34.18 5.94 -2.95
C ALA A 578 33.83 4.45 -3.14
N THR A 579 32.78 4.16 -3.89
CA THR A 579 32.29 2.78 -4.13
C THR A 579 32.51 2.32 -5.57
N GLY A 580 32.77 3.24 -6.50
CA GLY A 580 32.74 2.98 -7.94
C GLY A 580 31.32 2.76 -8.49
N THR A 581 30.28 3.00 -7.70
CA THR A 581 28.90 2.70 -8.06
C THR A 581 28.34 3.78 -8.99
N ARG A 582 27.77 3.36 -10.12
CA ARG A 582 27.14 4.27 -11.11
C ARG A 582 25.73 4.67 -10.69
N PHE A 583 25.41 5.94 -10.87
CA PHE A 583 24.04 6.45 -10.73
C PHE A 583 23.17 5.87 -11.86
N LYS A 584 22.01 5.29 -11.52
CA LYS A 584 21.15 4.61 -12.50
C LYS A 584 20.49 5.55 -13.53
N ASP A 585 20.18 6.79 -13.15
CA ASP A 585 19.46 7.75 -14.01
C ASP A 585 20.26 9.03 -14.31
N ALA A 586 21.49 9.19 -13.82
CA ALA A 586 22.26 10.41 -14.06
C ALA A 586 23.11 10.31 -15.33
N ILE A 587 23.04 11.32 -16.20
CA ILE A 587 23.82 11.43 -17.44
C ILE A 587 24.63 12.72 -17.40
N VAL A 588 25.93 12.62 -17.70
CA VAL A 588 26.82 13.78 -17.76
C VAL A 588 27.25 14.01 -19.20
N PHE A 589 27.12 15.26 -19.65
CA PHE A 589 27.66 15.75 -20.91
C PHE A 589 28.83 16.68 -20.61
N CYS A 590 29.93 16.53 -21.35
CA CYS A 590 31.15 17.29 -21.14
C CYS A 590 31.68 17.84 -22.47
N ASN A 591 32.16 19.09 -22.43
CA ASN A 591 32.88 19.72 -23.53
C ASN A 591 34.36 19.91 -23.17
N GLY A 592 35.26 19.18 -23.86
CA GLY A 592 36.71 19.33 -23.77
C GLY A 592 37.43 18.40 -22.78
N LEU A 593 38.76 18.51 -22.75
CA LEU A 593 39.66 17.80 -21.82
C LEU A 593 40.63 18.81 -21.21
N GLY A 594 40.28 19.42 -20.07
CA GLY A 594 41.13 20.42 -19.41
C GLY A 594 40.45 21.16 -18.26
N SER A 595 41.12 22.19 -17.73
CA SER A 595 40.63 23.06 -16.64
C SER A 595 39.41 23.91 -17.02
N ASP A 596 39.15 24.08 -18.32
CA ASP A 596 38.02 24.85 -18.87
C ASP A 596 36.82 23.95 -19.26
N ALA A 597 36.81 22.69 -18.80
CA ALA A 597 35.73 21.75 -19.10
C ALA A 597 34.41 22.20 -18.45
N HIS A 598 33.38 22.34 -19.28
CA HIS A 598 32.02 22.62 -18.85
C HIS A 598 31.18 21.34 -18.86
N PHE A 599 30.41 21.13 -17.79
CA PHE A 599 29.62 19.92 -17.58
C PHE A 599 28.14 20.27 -17.50
N VAL A 600 27.32 19.43 -18.13
CA VAL A 600 25.87 19.43 -17.98
C VAL A 600 25.46 18.09 -17.38
N LEU A 601 24.87 18.11 -16.19
CA LEU A 601 24.32 16.94 -15.51
C LEU A 601 22.81 16.90 -15.73
N TYR A 602 22.33 15.82 -16.34
CA TYR A 602 20.93 15.43 -16.34
C TYR A 602 20.68 14.45 -15.20
N ALA A 603 19.87 14.86 -14.23
CA ALA A 603 19.50 14.14 -13.03
C ALA A 603 17.98 14.25 -12.82
N PRO A 604 17.17 13.41 -13.49
CA PRO A 604 15.72 13.53 -13.47
C PRO A 604 15.15 13.28 -12.08
N GLY A 605 14.28 14.18 -11.61
CA GLY A 605 13.66 14.07 -10.29
C GLY A 605 14.58 14.46 -9.13
N ALA A 606 15.68 15.16 -9.41
CA ALA A 606 16.54 15.70 -8.37
C ALA A 606 15.80 16.74 -7.49
N PRO A 607 16.27 16.97 -6.25
CA PRO A 607 15.63 17.88 -5.31
C PRO A 607 15.45 19.31 -5.86
N ALA A 608 14.45 20.03 -5.34
CA ALA A 608 14.10 21.40 -5.73
C ALA A 608 13.56 21.56 -7.16
N GLY A 609 13.10 20.47 -7.79
CA GLY A 609 12.38 20.52 -9.07
C GLY A 609 13.25 20.90 -10.27
N LYS A 610 14.56 20.61 -10.19
CA LYS A 610 15.53 20.81 -11.28
C LYS A 610 15.99 19.48 -11.83
N ASP A 611 15.84 19.25 -13.13
CA ASP A 611 16.34 18.04 -13.79
C ASP A 611 17.73 18.21 -14.42
N LEU A 612 18.16 19.44 -14.66
CA LEU A 612 19.43 19.77 -15.32
C LEU A 612 20.23 20.79 -14.53
N PHE A 613 21.55 20.58 -14.51
CA PHE A 613 22.52 21.41 -13.82
C PHE A 613 23.71 21.65 -14.75
N GLU A 614 24.18 22.90 -14.83
CA GLU A 614 25.35 23.27 -15.64
C GLU A 614 26.45 23.90 -14.77
N GLY A 615 27.70 23.72 -15.16
CA GLY A 615 28.83 24.34 -14.44
C GLY A 615 30.17 23.62 -14.59
N SER A 616 31.13 24.01 -13.75
CA SER A 616 32.37 23.26 -13.58
C SER A 616 32.14 21.96 -12.83
N TRP A 617 33.06 21.00 -12.93
CA TRP A 617 32.96 19.74 -12.18
C TRP A 617 32.79 19.95 -10.66
N GLN A 618 33.46 20.98 -10.13
CA GLN A 618 33.34 21.35 -8.72
C GLN A 618 31.94 21.86 -8.37
N GLN A 619 31.30 22.63 -9.26
CA GLN A 619 29.92 23.09 -9.08
C GLN A 619 28.95 21.91 -9.09
N ILE A 620 29.08 21.00 -10.06
CA ILE A 620 28.27 19.77 -10.12
C ILE A 620 28.43 18.93 -8.86
N ALA A 621 29.68 18.72 -8.39
CA ALA A 621 29.94 17.98 -7.15
C ALA A 621 29.30 18.65 -5.94
N ASN A 622 29.34 19.98 -5.84
CA ASN A 622 28.72 20.70 -4.74
C ASN A 622 27.18 20.60 -4.77
N GLU A 623 26.57 20.64 -5.96
CA GLU A 623 25.11 20.46 -6.12
C GLU A 623 24.68 19.06 -5.66
N VAL A 624 25.36 18.01 -6.13
CA VAL A 624 25.07 16.62 -5.71
C VAL A 624 25.28 16.45 -4.20
N GLY A 625 26.34 17.04 -3.63
CA GLY A 625 26.56 17.06 -2.18
C GLY A 625 25.48 17.82 -1.42
N GLY A 626 24.94 18.88 -2.02
CA GLY A 626 23.83 19.66 -1.48
C GLY A 626 22.53 18.85 -1.35
N TRP A 627 22.28 17.89 -2.25
CA TRP A 627 21.10 17.01 -2.16
C TRP A 627 21.09 16.21 -0.85
N ILE A 628 22.26 15.81 -0.35
CA ILE A 628 22.44 15.01 0.88
C ILE A 628 22.02 15.79 2.14
N ALA A 629 21.92 17.12 2.07
CA ALA A 629 21.48 17.94 3.20
C ALA A 629 20.00 17.69 3.58
N THR A 630 19.16 17.31 2.62
CA THR A 630 17.72 17.10 2.82
C THR A 630 17.35 15.62 2.85
N GLU A 631 16.29 15.25 3.58
CA GLU A 631 15.82 13.86 3.64
C GLU A 631 15.36 13.33 2.27
N SER A 632 14.63 14.16 1.53
CA SER A 632 14.19 13.85 0.17
C SER A 632 15.37 13.65 -0.80
N GLY A 633 16.41 14.49 -0.69
CA GLY A 633 17.59 14.38 -1.54
C GLY A 633 18.52 13.23 -1.17
N ARG A 634 18.64 12.90 0.14
CA ARG A 634 19.33 11.67 0.57
C ARG A 634 18.67 10.45 -0.03
N ARG A 635 17.35 10.34 0.12
CA ARG A 635 16.59 9.21 -0.42
C ARG A 635 16.74 9.11 -1.94
N TYR A 636 16.76 10.25 -2.65
CA TYR A 636 17.04 10.30 -4.08
C TYR A 636 18.43 9.76 -4.41
N VAL A 637 19.49 10.27 -3.78
CA VAL A 637 20.87 9.82 -4.06
C VAL A 637 21.03 8.35 -3.72
N THR A 638 20.56 7.89 -2.56
CA THR A 638 20.59 6.47 -2.17
C THR A 638 19.87 5.59 -3.20
N ASP A 639 18.69 5.98 -3.66
CA ASP A 639 17.96 5.25 -4.71
C ASP A 639 18.75 5.22 -6.04
N GLN A 640 19.47 6.30 -6.36
CA GLN A 640 20.31 6.38 -7.54
C GLN A 640 21.54 5.47 -7.47
N VAL A 641 22.14 5.23 -6.30
CA VAL A 641 23.38 4.45 -6.12
C VAL A 641 23.22 3.10 -5.41
N ALA A 642 22.02 2.68 -5.02
CA ALA A 642 21.82 1.40 -4.31
C ALA A 642 22.24 0.17 -5.16
N GLU A 643 23.37 -0.45 -4.85
CA GLU A 643 23.86 -1.71 -5.44
C GLU A 643 23.71 -2.88 -4.46
N TYR A 644 23.36 -4.06 -4.99
CA TYR A 644 23.19 -5.29 -4.19
C TYR A 644 24.55 -5.99 -3.88
N ASN A 645 25.63 -5.66 -4.62
CA ASN A 645 26.90 -6.41 -4.58
C ASN A 645 28.00 -5.78 -3.70
N GLY A 646 27.71 -5.52 -2.43
CA GLY A 646 28.73 -5.44 -1.37
C GLY A 646 29.56 -4.15 -1.26
N ASN A 647 29.41 -3.17 -2.16
CA ASN A 647 29.93 -1.82 -1.94
C ASN A 647 28.84 -0.99 -1.27
N ASP A 648 28.86 -0.88 0.05
CA ASP A 648 27.79 -0.21 0.83
C ASP A 648 27.81 1.32 0.63
N PRO A 649 26.97 1.88 -0.26
CA PRO A 649 26.91 3.31 -0.49
C PRO A 649 26.18 3.99 0.67
N GLU A 650 25.30 3.26 1.39
CA GLU A 650 24.59 3.78 2.56
C GLU A 650 25.56 4.07 3.70
N SER A 651 26.56 3.22 3.92
CA SER A 651 27.66 3.50 4.86
C SER A 651 28.41 4.79 4.51
N PHE A 652 28.70 5.03 3.22
CA PHE A 652 29.35 6.27 2.77
C PHE A 652 28.43 7.49 2.98
N MET A 653 27.16 7.37 2.64
CA MET A 653 26.16 8.44 2.81
C MET A 653 25.92 8.77 4.28
N HIS A 654 25.86 7.77 5.15
CA HIS A 654 25.77 7.94 6.60
C HIS A 654 27.05 8.57 7.18
N ALA A 655 28.24 8.24 6.66
CA ALA A 655 29.48 8.90 7.06
C ALA A 655 29.49 10.40 6.69
N ILE A 656 28.98 10.77 5.51
CA ILE A 656 28.83 12.17 5.08
C ILE A 656 27.78 12.89 5.93
N GLN A 657 26.70 12.23 6.32
CA GLN A 657 25.70 12.81 7.22
C GLN A 657 26.31 13.19 8.58
N LEU A 658 27.13 12.31 9.14
CA LEU A 658 27.83 12.57 10.40
C LEU A 658 28.91 13.65 10.26
N LYS A 659 29.55 13.72 9.10
CA LYS A 659 30.61 14.68 8.82
C LYS A 659 30.53 15.17 7.37
N PRO A 660 29.76 16.25 7.10
CA PRO A 660 29.58 16.77 5.74
C PRO A 660 30.88 17.21 5.06
N SER A 661 31.92 17.52 5.83
CA SER A 661 33.26 17.83 5.30
C SER A 661 34.00 16.67 4.66
N LEU A 662 33.45 15.44 4.70
CA LEU A 662 33.95 14.30 3.94
C LEU A 662 33.56 14.37 2.45
N TRP A 663 32.56 15.17 2.09
CA TRP A 663 32.19 15.39 0.70
C TRP A 663 33.15 16.38 0.02
N SER A 664 33.63 16.03 -1.16
CA SER A 664 34.52 16.86 -1.99
C SER A 664 34.25 16.65 -3.48
N SER A 665 34.96 17.40 -4.34
CA SER A 665 34.93 17.19 -5.80
C SER A 665 35.42 15.81 -6.24
N GLU A 666 36.11 15.08 -5.36
CA GLU A 666 36.58 13.71 -5.58
C GLU A 666 35.57 12.66 -5.10
N SER A 667 34.49 13.05 -4.42
CA SER A 667 33.45 12.11 -3.96
C SER A 667 32.63 11.53 -5.11
N ILE A 668 32.57 12.26 -6.23
CA ILE A 668 31.95 11.79 -7.47
C ILE A 668 32.99 11.75 -8.59
N SER A 669 32.79 10.86 -9.55
CA SER A 669 33.61 10.76 -10.76
C SER A 669 32.74 10.77 -12.03
N PHE A 670 33.28 11.35 -13.08
CA PHE A 670 32.72 11.28 -14.43
C PHE A 670 33.36 10.10 -15.17
N GLU A 671 32.54 9.15 -15.61
CA GLU A 671 32.98 8.02 -16.41
C GLU A 671 32.56 8.23 -17.88
N PRO A 672 33.48 8.68 -18.76
CA PRO A 672 33.17 8.90 -20.16
C PRO A 672 32.88 7.58 -20.89
N LEU A 673 31.81 7.55 -21.68
CA LEU A 673 31.50 6.43 -22.56
C LEU A 673 32.38 6.45 -23.81
N ALA A 674 32.39 5.32 -24.54
CA ALA A 674 33.13 5.20 -25.78
C ALA A 674 32.58 6.17 -26.85
N VAL A 675 33.44 6.53 -27.82
CA VAL A 675 33.03 7.33 -29.00
C VAL A 675 32.21 6.43 -29.92
N GLN A 676 30.91 6.37 -29.66
CA GLN A 676 29.89 5.60 -30.39
C GLN A 676 28.68 6.51 -30.65
N PRO A 677 27.78 6.13 -31.59
CA PRO A 677 26.55 6.87 -31.82
C PRO A 677 25.73 7.02 -30.53
N TYR A 678 25.05 8.17 -30.39
CA TYR A 678 24.25 8.53 -29.22
C TYR A 678 23.28 7.42 -28.80
N GLU A 679 22.58 6.82 -29.75
CA GLU A 679 21.62 5.75 -29.48
C GLU A 679 22.30 4.54 -28.80
N THR A 680 23.52 4.19 -29.21
CA THR A 680 24.27 3.05 -28.65
C THR A 680 24.79 3.37 -27.24
N ASN A 681 25.25 4.60 -27.02
CA ASN A 681 25.65 5.06 -25.70
C ASN A 681 24.47 5.13 -24.72
N LEU A 682 23.31 5.61 -25.18
CA LEU A 682 22.09 5.64 -24.38
C LEU A 682 21.57 4.23 -24.08
N LEU A 683 21.66 3.31 -25.05
CA LEU A 683 21.37 1.90 -24.83
C LEU A 683 22.28 1.31 -23.75
N SER A 684 23.58 1.60 -23.77
CA SER A 684 24.50 1.11 -22.72
C SER A 684 24.10 1.58 -21.31
N LEU A 685 23.65 2.82 -21.16
CA LEU A 685 23.17 3.35 -19.88
C LEU A 685 21.85 2.70 -19.44
N ILE A 686 20.93 2.47 -20.38
CA ILE A 686 19.65 1.80 -20.11
C ILE A 686 19.87 0.33 -19.76
N SER A 687 20.73 -0.38 -20.50
CA SER A 687 21.08 -1.76 -20.21
C SER A 687 21.66 -1.89 -18.80
N HIS A 688 22.52 -0.97 -18.36
CA HIS A 688 23.01 -0.96 -16.98
C HIS A 688 21.87 -0.79 -15.95
N LYS A 689 20.92 0.13 -16.21
CA LYS A 689 19.74 0.32 -15.34
C LYS A 689 18.86 -0.93 -15.31
N VAL A 690 18.62 -1.54 -16.46
CA VAL A 690 17.83 -2.77 -16.63
C VAL A 690 18.52 -3.94 -15.93
N ASP A 691 19.83 -4.11 -16.13
CA ASP A 691 20.65 -5.11 -15.46
C ASP A 691 20.60 -4.92 -13.94
N ARG A 692 20.56 -3.68 -13.43
CA ARG A 692 20.37 -3.43 -11.99
C ARG A 692 19.00 -3.88 -11.49
N VAL A 693 17.92 -3.55 -12.21
CA VAL A 693 16.56 -3.97 -11.87
C VAL A 693 16.43 -5.48 -11.92
N LEU A 694 16.98 -6.10 -12.96
CA LEU A 694 17.01 -7.55 -13.13
C LEU A 694 17.91 -8.22 -12.12
N ASN A 695 19.07 -7.65 -11.77
CA ASN A 695 19.97 -8.19 -10.74
C ASN A 695 19.40 -8.05 -9.32
N GLN A 696 18.63 -7.00 -9.03
CA GLN A 696 17.88 -6.87 -7.78
C GLN A 696 16.81 -7.95 -7.68
N GLN A 697 16.00 -8.13 -8.73
CA GLN A 697 15.02 -9.21 -8.77
C GLN A 697 15.66 -10.60 -8.84
N ASP A 698 16.80 -10.70 -9.52
CA ASP A 698 17.56 -11.93 -9.61
C ASP A 698 18.27 -12.22 -8.33
N ALA A 699 18.62 -11.26 -7.49
CA ALA A 699 19.11 -11.54 -6.16
C ALA A 699 18.00 -12.13 -5.30
N ASP A 700 16.81 -11.52 -5.31
CA ASP A 700 15.58 -12.08 -4.72
C ASP A 700 15.26 -13.49 -5.29
N VAL A 701 15.71 -13.81 -6.51
CA VAL A 701 15.51 -15.10 -7.21
C VAL A 701 16.77 -16.01 -7.24
N LEU A 702 17.96 -15.52 -6.90
CA LEU A 702 19.26 -16.21 -6.83
C LEU A 702 19.47 -16.75 -5.43
N GLU A 703 18.94 -16.03 -4.43
CA GLU A 703 18.45 -16.59 -3.17
C GLU A 703 17.60 -17.86 -3.41
N LEU A 704 16.95 -17.96 -4.57
CA LEU A 704 16.05 -19.05 -4.99
C LEU A 704 16.62 -19.93 -6.13
N ARG A 705 17.93 -19.93 -6.45
CA ARG A 705 18.46 -20.67 -7.63
C ARG A 705 18.74 -22.17 -7.45
N ASN A 706 18.71 -22.70 -6.23
CA ASN A 706 18.94 -24.13 -6.03
C ASN A 706 17.66 -24.92 -6.35
N GLU A 707 17.78 -26.18 -6.78
CA GLU A 707 16.65 -27.12 -6.97
C GLU A 707 15.76 -27.26 -5.70
N THR A 708 16.23 -26.73 -4.56
CA THR A 708 15.56 -26.59 -3.26
C THR A 708 14.67 -25.35 -3.12
N ALA A 709 14.54 -24.47 -4.12
CA ALA A 709 13.82 -23.18 -4.04
C ALA A 709 12.36 -23.28 -3.59
N PHE A 710 11.63 -24.28 -4.10
CA PHE A 710 10.27 -24.53 -3.65
C PHE A 710 10.21 -25.05 -2.21
N ALA A 711 11.14 -25.94 -1.83
CA ALA A 711 11.22 -26.47 -0.46
C ALA A 711 11.59 -25.38 0.55
N ASN A 712 12.49 -24.46 0.17
CA ASN A 712 12.89 -23.32 0.99
C ASN A 712 11.73 -22.32 1.12
N ARG A 713 10.99 -22.01 0.05
CA ARG A 713 9.78 -21.16 0.12
C ARG A 713 8.67 -21.79 0.96
N ARG A 714 8.45 -23.09 0.83
CA ARG A 714 7.52 -23.82 1.68
C ARG A 714 7.93 -23.79 3.15
N THR A 715 9.24 -23.83 3.42
CA THR A 715 9.81 -23.67 4.76
C THR A 715 9.63 -22.25 5.30
N LEU A 716 9.93 -21.23 4.50
CA LEU A 716 9.72 -19.82 4.84
C LEU A 716 8.24 -19.53 5.08
N ALA A 717 7.36 -19.91 4.15
CA ALA A 717 5.91 -19.78 4.28
C ALA A 717 5.39 -20.45 5.55
N PHE A 718 5.93 -21.62 5.90
CA PHE A 718 5.60 -22.31 7.13
C PHE A 718 6.08 -21.56 8.37
N ILE A 719 7.31 -21.04 8.37
CA ILE A 719 7.85 -20.24 9.47
C ILE A 719 7.05 -18.95 9.65
N ASP A 720 6.78 -18.23 8.56
CA ASP A 720 6.02 -16.98 8.56
C ASP A 720 4.59 -17.18 9.04
N ALA A 721 3.88 -18.19 8.51
CA ALA A 721 2.53 -18.51 8.96
C ALA A 721 2.47 -18.86 10.46
N ARG A 722 3.53 -19.49 10.98
CA ARG A 722 3.62 -19.85 12.39
C ARG A 722 3.98 -18.65 13.27
N LEU A 723 4.82 -17.73 12.79
CA LEU A 723 5.09 -16.45 13.45
C LEU A 723 3.83 -15.59 13.52
N ASP A 724 3.08 -15.46 12.42
CA ASP A 724 1.80 -14.73 12.37
C ASP A 724 0.79 -15.29 13.38
N TRP A 725 0.70 -16.62 13.47
CA TRP A 725 -0.15 -17.29 14.45
C TRP A 725 0.32 -17.04 15.89
N LEU A 726 1.61 -17.22 16.19
CA LEU A 726 2.19 -16.95 17.51
C LEU A 726 1.97 -15.50 17.93
N ASP A 727 2.07 -14.54 17.00
CA ASP A 727 1.81 -13.13 17.24
C ASP A 727 0.37 -12.85 17.66
N ARG A 728 -0.60 -13.52 17.01
CA ARG A 728 -2.02 -13.42 17.39
C ARG A 728 -2.30 -14.06 18.73
N GLU A 729 -1.85 -15.30 18.94
CA GLU A 729 -2.11 -16.02 20.20
C GLU A 729 -1.48 -15.33 21.40
N PHE A 730 -0.27 -14.79 21.26
CA PHE A 730 0.36 -14.07 22.37
C PHE A 730 -0.39 -12.78 22.71
N ARG A 731 -0.90 -12.07 21.70
CA ARG A 731 -1.76 -10.89 21.91
C ARG A 731 -3.00 -11.24 22.72
N GLU A 732 -3.65 -12.36 22.39
CA GLU A 732 -4.78 -12.88 23.16
C GLU A 732 -4.39 -13.21 24.61
N ALA A 733 -3.23 -13.86 24.78
CA ALA A 733 -2.72 -14.24 26.10
C ALA A 733 -2.34 -13.04 26.98
N ILE A 734 -2.13 -11.85 26.42
CA ILE A 734 -1.80 -10.62 27.17
C ILE A 734 -2.92 -9.57 27.16
N ARG A 735 -4.13 -9.85 26.64
CA ARG A 735 -5.25 -8.88 26.59
C ARG A 735 -5.59 -8.25 27.96
N GLY A 736 -5.25 -8.91 29.06
CA GLY A 736 -5.44 -8.40 30.42
C GLY A 736 -4.31 -7.53 30.97
N LEU A 737 -3.24 -7.27 30.21
CA LEU A 737 -2.13 -6.41 30.62
C LEU A 737 -2.54 -4.94 30.54
N LEU A 738 -2.78 -4.31 31.69
CA LEU A 738 -3.08 -2.89 31.75
C LEU A 738 -1.83 -2.05 31.55
N SER A 739 -1.97 -0.88 30.91
CA SER A 739 -0.96 0.17 31.06
C SER A 739 -0.96 0.66 32.50
N TYR A 740 0.15 1.21 32.98
CA TYR A 740 0.19 1.76 34.34
C TYR A 740 -0.78 2.91 34.53
N LYS A 741 -0.99 3.73 33.49
CA LYS A 741 -2.00 4.78 33.53
C LYS A 741 -3.40 4.18 33.74
N ASP A 742 -3.77 3.17 32.97
CA ASP A 742 -5.07 2.50 33.10
C ASP A 742 -5.22 1.77 34.44
N PHE A 743 -4.13 1.19 34.95
CA PHE A 743 -4.09 0.62 36.28
C PHE A 743 -4.35 1.69 37.34
N VAL A 744 -3.67 2.84 37.28
CA VAL A 744 -3.89 3.96 38.21
C VAL A 744 -5.33 4.49 38.10
N ILE A 745 -5.87 4.65 36.90
CA ILE A 745 -7.27 5.07 36.70
C ILE A 745 -8.21 4.06 37.34
N ARG A 746 -8.03 2.76 37.09
CA ARG A 746 -8.87 1.69 37.64
C ARG A 746 -8.82 1.68 39.17
N GLU A 747 -7.63 1.67 39.76
CA GLU A 747 -7.46 1.63 41.22
C GLU A 747 -7.97 2.92 41.89
N THR A 748 -7.76 4.08 41.25
CA THR A 748 -8.25 5.37 41.75
C THR A 748 -9.76 5.45 41.67
N ARG A 749 -10.36 5.12 40.52
CA ARG A 749 -11.83 5.06 40.37
C ARG A 749 -12.44 4.13 41.39
N ALA A 750 -11.89 2.93 41.58
CA ALA A 750 -12.41 1.98 42.57
C ALA A 750 -12.42 2.55 44.00
N ALA A 751 -11.31 3.16 44.45
CA ALA A 751 -11.21 3.71 45.80
C ALA A 751 -12.09 4.96 46.01
N PHE A 752 -12.23 5.79 44.98
CA PHE A 752 -12.97 7.05 45.07
C PHE A 752 -14.47 6.88 44.87
N ASP A 753 -14.90 5.99 43.98
CA ASP A 753 -16.32 5.64 43.80
C ASP A 753 -16.87 4.96 45.06
N GLU A 754 -16.08 4.10 45.71
CA GLU A 754 -16.45 3.49 47.01
C GLU A 754 -16.65 4.57 48.09
N TYR A 755 -15.75 5.57 48.16
CA TYR A 755 -15.89 6.69 49.09
C TYR A 755 -17.13 7.54 48.81
N LEU A 756 -17.41 7.87 47.55
CA LEU A 756 -18.59 8.65 47.17
C LEU A 756 -19.89 7.89 47.50
N GLN A 757 -19.95 6.60 47.16
CA GLN A 757 -21.09 5.73 47.48
C GLN A 757 -21.34 5.64 48.99
N ALA A 758 -20.27 5.49 49.79
CA ALA A 758 -20.38 5.47 51.25
C ALA A 758 -20.92 6.79 51.84
N ASN A 759 -20.80 7.90 51.12
CA ASN A 759 -21.32 9.22 51.50
C ASN A 759 -22.63 9.59 50.78
N GLY A 760 -23.30 8.62 50.13
CA GLY A 760 -24.62 8.82 49.52
C GLY A 760 -24.62 9.48 48.15
N ILE A 761 -23.46 9.57 47.48
CA ILE A 761 -23.30 10.13 46.13
C ILE A 761 -23.11 8.97 45.16
N ASN A 762 -24.05 8.79 44.22
CA ASN A 762 -24.04 7.73 43.21
C ASN A 762 -23.38 8.20 41.89
N ASP A 763 -22.32 9.01 42.00
CA ASP A 763 -21.54 9.46 40.86
C ASP A 763 -20.24 8.67 40.77
N SER A 764 -19.79 8.36 39.55
CA SER A 764 -18.48 7.76 39.29
C SER A 764 -17.49 8.84 38.88
N ILE A 765 -16.32 8.84 39.49
CA ILE A 765 -15.26 9.80 39.16
C ILE A 765 -14.49 9.31 37.93
N ASP A 766 -14.16 10.25 37.04
CA ASP A 766 -13.11 10.05 36.04
C ASP A 766 -11.84 10.81 36.47
N PRO A 767 -10.83 10.11 37.01
CA PRO A 767 -9.60 10.73 37.52
C PRO A 767 -8.80 11.52 36.47
N ASP A 768 -9.02 11.28 35.17
CA ASP A 768 -8.35 12.03 34.09
C ASP A 768 -9.02 13.38 33.80
N THR A 769 -10.27 13.57 34.23
CA THR A 769 -11.04 14.79 33.99
C THR A 769 -11.05 15.76 35.18
N LEU A 770 -10.58 15.30 36.35
CA LEU A 770 -10.51 16.05 37.59
C LEU A 770 -9.10 16.63 37.79
N TYR A 771 -9.01 17.94 37.89
CA TYR A 771 -7.77 18.71 37.95
C TYR A 771 -7.62 19.41 39.30
N PHE A 772 -6.39 19.46 39.80
CA PHE A 772 -6.00 20.13 41.03
C PHE A 772 -4.95 21.19 40.76
N ASP A 773 -5.14 22.36 41.34
CA ASP A 773 -4.08 23.38 41.39
C ASP A 773 -3.17 23.15 42.60
N VAL A 774 -2.10 22.38 42.37
CA VAL A 774 -1.08 22.08 43.39
C VAL A 774 -0.22 23.29 43.77
N HIS A 775 -0.27 24.37 42.99
CA HIS A 775 0.40 25.64 43.31
C HIS A 775 -0.47 26.57 44.15
N ASN A 776 -1.74 26.18 44.39
CA ASN A 776 -2.66 26.82 45.31
C ASN A 776 -2.90 28.31 44.95
N THR A 777 -3.05 28.58 43.65
CA THR A 777 -3.47 29.91 43.17
C THR A 777 -4.94 30.17 43.49
N ALA A 778 -5.41 31.43 43.42
CA ALA A 778 -6.82 31.74 43.71
C ALA A 778 -7.75 31.00 42.73
N TYR A 779 -8.91 30.54 43.21
CA TYR A 779 -9.91 29.87 42.36
C TYR A 779 -10.27 30.76 41.16
N THR A 780 -10.26 30.18 39.96
CA THR A 780 -10.59 30.87 38.72
C THR A 780 -11.78 30.19 38.04
N ASP A 781 -12.81 30.95 37.66
CA ASP A 781 -14.06 30.41 37.12
C ASP A 781 -13.91 29.73 35.73
N SER A 782 -12.80 29.96 35.04
CA SER A 782 -12.50 29.37 33.73
C SER A 782 -11.01 29.04 33.62
N PRO A 783 -10.55 27.95 34.27
CA PRO A 783 -9.17 27.52 34.20
C PRO A 783 -8.80 27.05 32.79
N ASP A 784 -7.55 27.23 32.41
CA ASP A 784 -7.01 26.61 31.19
C ASP A 784 -6.81 25.10 31.43
N PHE A 785 -7.44 24.26 30.63
CA PHE A 785 -7.24 22.80 30.62
C PHE A 785 -6.35 22.35 29.46
N SER A 786 -5.77 23.29 28.72
CA SER A 786 -4.83 23.00 27.63
C SER A 786 -3.52 22.41 28.16
N GLU A 787 -2.68 21.95 27.25
CA GLU A 787 -1.36 21.37 27.52
C GLU A 787 -0.38 22.30 28.28
N TYR A 788 -0.67 23.60 28.34
CA TYR A 788 0.16 24.62 29.00
C TYR A 788 -0.29 24.92 30.44
N THR A 789 -1.31 24.23 30.93
CA THR A 789 -1.85 24.43 32.28
C THR A 789 -0.89 23.96 33.38
N HIS A 790 -0.87 24.67 34.50
CA HIS A 790 -0.21 24.23 35.73
C HIS A 790 -1.03 23.21 36.54
N LEU A 791 -2.28 22.95 36.10
CA LEU A 791 -3.18 22.02 36.75
C LEU A 791 -2.74 20.57 36.55
N ARG A 792 -2.91 19.75 37.59
CA ARG A 792 -2.54 18.33 37.59
C ARG A 792 -3.79 17.46 37.68
N THR A 793 -3.92 16.45 36.82
CA THR A 793 -5.05 15.50 36.91
C THR A 793 -4.91 14.62 38.15
N LEU A 794 -6.04 14.14 38.70
CA LEU A 794 -6.05 13.17 39.81
C LEU A 794 -5.27 11.91 39.45
N THR A 795 -5.37 11.40 38.22
CA THR A 795 -4.56 10.29 37.72
C THR A 795 -3.07 10.59 37.87
N SER A 796 -2.61 11.78 37.48
CA SER A 796 -1.19 12.13 37.57
C SER A 796 -0.70 12.21 39.01
N LEU A 797 -1.55 12.72 39.92
CA LEU A 797 -1.20 12.85 41.33
C LEU A 797 -1.18 11.49 42.03
N MET A 798 -2.16 10.62 41.75
CA MET A 798 -2.24 9.27 42.30
C MET A 798 -1.11 8.36 41.76
N ALA A 799 -0.71 8.55 40.50
CA ALA A 799 0.43 7.86 39.90
C ALA A 799 1.77 8.25 40.56
N GLU A 800 1.93 9.52 40.91
CA GLU A 800 3.14 10.04 41.54
C GLU A 800 3.17 9.74 43.06
N GLY A 801 2.01 9.72 43.73
CA GLY A 801 1.92 9.68 45.19
C GLY A 801 2.41 10.98 45.82
N TYR A 802 2.26 11.15 47.14
CA TYR A 802 2.67 12.37 47.84
C TYR A 802 4.18 12.65 47.67
N SER A 803 4.55 13.83 47.15
CA SER A 803 5.94 14.25 46.90
C SER A 803 6.23 15.60 47.55
N ASP A 804 7.46 15.79 48.05
CA ASP A 804 7.91 17.07 48.61
C ASP A 804 8.15 18.15 47.53
N GLN A 805 8.14 17.77 46.24
CA GLN A 805 8.37 18.67 45.10
C GLN A 805 7.13 19.50 44.72
N TYR A 806 5.94 19.09 45.16
CA TYR A 806 4.72 19.88 45.04
C TYR A 806 3.98 19.89 46.38
N ALA A 807 3.73 21.08 46.94
CA ALA A 807 3.13 21.22 48.25
C ALA A 807 1.61 21.07 48.19
N TYR A 808 1.10 19.87 47.89
CA TYR A 808 -0.35 19.61 47.92
C TYR A 808 -0.90 20.04 49.28
N ARG A 809 -1.85 20.99 49.26
CA ARG A 809 -2.55 21.45 50.46
C ARG A 809 -3.99 21.00 50.39
N PRO A 810 -4.61 20.62 51.52
CA PRO A 810 -6.04 20.32 51.60
C PRO A 810 -6.99 21.49 51.27
N THR A 811 -6.46 22.61 50.76
CA THR A 811 -7.19 23.78 50.26
C THR A 811 -6.98 24.03 48.77
N ALA A 812 -6.29 23.13 48.06
CA ALA A 812 -6.03 23.28 46.64
C ALA A 812 -7.35 23.36 45.84
N PRO A 813 -7.52 24.37 44.96
CA PRO A 813 -8.67 24.44 44.06
C PRO A 813 -8.82 23.17 43.21
N MET A 814 -10.07 22.71 43.05
CA MET A 814 -10.44 21.57 42.22
C MET A 814 -11.27 22.05 41.03
N TYR A 815 -11.02 21.44 39.86
CA TYR A 815 -11.70 21.76 38.62
C TYR A 815 -12.09 20.48 37.88
N SER A 816 -13.19 20.49 37.14
CA SER A 816 -13.55 19.41 36.21
C SER A 816 -13.63 19.94 34.79
N SER A 817 -13.06 19.17 33.86
CA SER A 817 -13.08 19.47 32.42
C SER A 817 -14.36 19.00 31.71
N VAL A 818 -15.17 18.15 32.35
CA VAL A 818 -16.39 17.53 31.77
C VAL A 818 -17.68 17.92 32.50
N GLY A 819 -17.64 18.98 33.32
CA GLY A 819 -18.81 19.53 33.98
C GLY A 819 -19.25 18.81 35.26
N GLN A 820 -18.41 17.94 35.85
CA GLN A 820 -18.63 17.47 37.23
C GLN A 820 -18.40 18.67 38.15
N ASN A 821 -19.32 18.93 39.09
CA ASN A 821 -19.18 20.06 39.99
C ASN A 821 -18.54 19.59 41.31
N PRO A 822 -17.24 19.86 41.56
CA PRO A 822 -16.57 19.40 42.78
C PRO A 822 -17.14 20.03 44.07
N LEU A 823 -17.98 21.07 43.94
CA LEU A 823 -18.70 21.71 45.05
C LEU A 823 -19.85 20.85 45.60
N ASP A 824 -20.35 19.89 44.82
CA ASP A 824 -21.43 18.99 45.25
C ASP A 824 -20.91 17.78 46.04
N TRP A 825 -19.59 17.68 46.22
CA TRP A 825 -18.93 16.57 46.90
C TRP A 825 -18.73 16.83 48.41
N PRO A 826 -18.51 15.77 49.22
CA PRO A 826 -18.46 15.92 50.68
C PRO A 826 -17.37 16.89 51.11
N LEU A 827 -17.62 17.66 52.17
CA LEU A 827 -16.70 18.69 52.70
C LEU A 827 -15.27 18.16 52.96
N TYR A 828 -15.14 16.85 53.23
CA TYR A 828 -13.88 16.17 53.53
C TYR A 828 -13.23 15.47 52.33
N PHE A 829 -13.75 15.64 51.11
CA PHE A 829 -13.23 14.99 49.90
C PHE A 829 -11.76 15.34 49.63
N VAL A 830 -11.37 16.62 49.79
CA VAL A 830 -9.97 17.08 49.59
C VAL A 830 -9.02 16.47 50.62
N GLN A 831 -9.50 16.22 51.84
CA GLN A 831 -8.74 15.54 52.90
C GLN A 831 -8.62 14.04 52.62
N PHE A 832 -9.66 13.43 52.04
CA PHE A 832 -9.60 12.06 51.56
C PHE A 832 -8.56 11.92 50.43
N VAL A 833 -8.53 12.86 49.47
CA VAL A 833 -7.48 12.92 48.43
C VAL A 833 -6.08 13.00 49.07
N ASP A 834 -5.84 13.90 50.02
CA ASP A 834 -4.54 13.99 50.74
C ASP A 834 -4.15 12.65 51.39
N GLN A 835 -5.10 12.01 52.08
CA GLN A 835 -4.87 10.71 52.72
C GLN A 835 -4.58 9.61 51.70
N GLN A 836 -5.28 9.60 50.56
CA GLN A 836 -5.05 8.63 49.49
C GLN A 836 -3.69 8.87 48.85
N LEU A 837 -3.29 10.11 48.55
CA LEU A 837 -1.98 10.43 48.00
C LEU A 837 -0.82 10.00 48.92
N ARG A 838 -0.96 10.19 50.23
CA ARG A 838 0.03 9.74 51.23
C ARG A 838 0.09 8.21 51.37
N LYS A 839 -1.00 7.51 51.07
CA LYS A 839 -1.10 6.04 51.10
C LYS A 839 -0.84 5.39 49.73
N ALA A 840 -0.81 6.19 48.66
CA ALA A 840 -0.74 5.72 47.29
C ALA A 840 0.64 5.15 46.99
N ASN A 841 0.82 3.86 47.25
CA ASN A 841 1.94 3.08 46.71
C ASN A 841 1.50 2.31 45.46
N LEU A 842 0.90 3.01 44.50
CA LEU A 842 0.35 2.40 43.28
C LEU A 842 1.45 1.79 42.40
N GLY A 843 2.69 2.28 42.50
CA GLY A 843 3.85 1.69 41.85
C GLY A 843 4.20 0.29 42.36
N ALA A 844 4.36 0.12 43.67
CA ALA A 844 4.61 -1.22 44.22
C ALA A 844 3.42 -2.16 43.97
N ARG A 845 2.18 -1.66 44.08
CA ARG A 845 0.98 -2.45 43.76
C ARG A 845 0.93 -2.88 42.28
N TYR A 846 1.40 -2.04 41.37
CA TYR A 846 1.50 -2.40 39.96
C TYR A 846 2.60 -3.46 39.73
N ILE A 847 3.73 -3.36 40.42
CA ILE A 847 4.77 -4.40 40.40
C ILE A 847 4.23 -5.71 40.96
N ASP A 848 3.47 -5.67 42.06
CA ASP A 848 2.83 -6.85 42.64
C ASP A 848 1.81 -7.47 41.68
N TYR A 849 1.04 -6.65 40.97
CA TYR A 849 0.16 -7.09 39.88
C TYR A 849 0.93 -7.80 38.75
N LEU A 850 2.06 -7.24 38.29
CA LEU A 850 2.90 -7.92 37.29
C LEU A 850 3.48 -9.23 37.83
N LYS A 851 3.92 -9.25 39.10
CA LYS A 851 4.41 -10.48 39.76
C LYS A 851 3.29 -11.53 39.88
N SER A 852 2.07 -11.14 40.27
CA SER A 852 0.95 -12.04 40.49
C SER A 852 0.32 -12.59 39.21
N ASP A 853 0.20 -11.77 38.18
CA ASP A 853 -0.60 -12.11 37.00
C ASP A 853 0.29 -12.56 35.83
N PHE A 854 1.57 -12.15 35.79
CA PHE A 854 2.47 -12.43 34.67
C PHE A 854 3.69 -13.28 35.02
N LEU A 855 4.18 -13.27 36.27
CA LEU A 855 5.32 -14.10 36.71
C LEU A 855 4.95 -15.24 37.66
N ASN A 856 3.73 -15.28 38.15
CA ASN A 856 3.31 -16.33 39.08
C ASN A 856 3.17 -17.66 38.35
N ALA A 857 3.98 -18.65 38.76
CA ALA A 857 3.96 -19.99 38.20
C ALA A 857 2.61 -20.70 38.34
N SER A 858 1.80 -20.32 39.33
CA SER A 858 0.45 -20.86 39.55
C SER A 858 -0.63 -20.21 38.70
N HIS A 859 -0.33 -19.11 37.99
CA HIS A 859 -1.32 -18.45 37.13
C HIS A 859 -1.62 -19.30 35.88
N PRO A 860 -2.91 -19.52 35.50
CA PRO A 860 -3.28 -20.43 34.41
C PRO A 860 -2.61 -20.13 33.07
N GLN A 861 -2.37 -18.84 32.77
CA GLN A 861 -1.75 -18.42 31.50
C GLN A 861 -0.21 -18.37 31.55
N TYR A 862 0.43 -18.56 32.71
CA TYR A 862 1.88 -18.40 32.85
C TYR A 862 2.67 -19.36 31.96
N ALA A 863 2.38 -20.67 32.05
CA ALA A 863 3.05 -21.67 31.24
C ALA A 863 2.81 -21.46 29.74
N HIS A 864 1.60 -21.00 29.38
CA HIS A 864 1.22 -20.73 28.00
C HIS A 864 1.97 -19.53 27.41
N ARG A 865 2.05 -18.39 28.12
CA ARG A 865 2.81 -17.20 27.69
C ARG A 865 4.29 -17.50 27.51
N ARG A 866 4.89 -18.28 28.43
CA ARG A 866 6.28 -18.76 28.31
C ARG A 866 6.47 -19.60 27.05
N ALA A 867 5.57 -20.54 26.80
CA ALA A 867 5.59 -21.40 25.62
C ALA A 867 5.52 -20.58 24.32
N LEU A 868 4.59 -19.63 24.22
CA LEU A 868 4.44 -18.77 23.05
C LEU A 868 5.67 -17.91 22.78
N MET A 869 6.21 -17.24 23.81
CA MET A 869 7.41 -16.39 23.70
C MET A 869 8.66 -17.18 23.26
N GLY A 870 8.90 -18.33 23.89
CA GLY A 870 10.06 -19.16 23.58
C GLY A 870 9.99 -19.72 22.16
N MET A 871 8.83 -20.29 21.79
CA MET A 871 8.62 -20.83 20.45
C MET A 871 8.74 -19.73 19.39
N ARG A 872 8.17 -18.55 19.62
CA ARG A 872 8.31 -17.42 18.70
C ARG A 872 9.77 -17.03 18.49
N THR A 873 10.51 -16.87 19.58
CA THR A 873 11.94 -16.50 19.52
C THR A 873 12.72 -17.51 18.67
N GLN A 874 12.42 -18.81 18.85
CA GLN A 874 13.02 -19.88 18.06
C GLN A 874 12.67 -19.77 16.56
N PHE A 875 11.40 -19.53 16.21
CA PHE A 875 10.97 -19.36 14.82
C PHE A 875 11.54 -18.08 14.19
N GLN A 876 11.68 -16.99 14.94
CA GLN A 876 12.31 -15.75 14.47
C GLN A 876 13.79 -15.98 14.14
N MET A 877 14.53 -16.67 15.02
CA MET A 877 15.92 -17.04 14.75
C MET A 877 16.05 -17.97 13.53
N ARG A 878 15.14 -18.93 13.38
CA ARG A 878 15.11 -19.81 12.19
C ARG A 878 14.82 -19.06 10.91
N ARG A 879 13.87 -18.12 10.93
CA ARG A 879 13.57 -17.21 9.80
C ARG A 879 14.81 -16.43 9.39
N ALA A 880 15.48 -15.80 10.36
CA ALA A 880 16.71 -15.06 10.11
C ALA A 880 17.83 -15.97 9.57
N ALA A 881 17.97 -17.19 10.08
CA ALA A 881 18.99 -18.13 9.64
C ALA A 881 18.76 -18.60 8.19
N ILE A 882 17.51 -18.89 7.82
CA ILE A 882 17.21 -19.28 6.44
C ILE A 882 17.35 -18.10 5.48
N SER A 883 16.94 -16.89 5.84
CA SER A 883 17.21 -15.69 5.02
C SER A 883 18.71 -15.53 4.77
N HIS A 884 19.52 -15.51 5.82
CA HIS A 884 20.99 -15.40 5.69
C HIS A 884 21.63 -16.55 4.88
N PHE A 885 21.05 -17.75 4.92
CA PHE A 885 21.49 -18.86 4.06
C PHE A 885 21.12 -18.64 2.59
N LEU A 886 19.92 -18.15 2.30
CA LEU A 886 19.47 -17.86 0.95
C LEU A 886 20.29 -16.71 0.34
N ASP A 887 20.54 -15.65 1.12
CA ASP A 887 21.33 -14.47 0.71
C ASP A 887 22.83 -14.79 0.53
N GLY A 888 23.24 -16.03 0.84
CA GLY A 888 24.62 -16.52 0.74
C GLY A 888 25.55 -16.05 1.85
N SER A 889 25.05 -15.34 2.87
CA SER A 889 25.85 -14.89 4.02
C SER A 889 26.23 -16.04 4.97
N LEU A 890 25.46 -17.13 4.96
CA LEU A 890 25.77 -18.38 5.66
C LEU A 890 26.03 -19.53 4.66
N SER A 891 27.14 -20.23 4.84
CA SER A 891 27.35 -21.52 4.17
C SER A 891 26.36 -22.58 4.66
N GLU A 892 26.10 -23.61 3.86
CA GLU A 892 25.22 -24.73 4.25
C GLU A 892 25.64 -25.38 5.58
N GLN A 893 26.94 -25.51 5.82
CA GLN A 893 27.47 -26.05 7.07
C GLN A 893 27.15 -25.13 8.26
N GLN A 894 27.31 -23.81 8.11
CA GLN A 894 26.96 -22.84 9.15
C GLN A 894 25.46 -22.78 9.40
N TYR A 895 24.65 -22.81 8.34
CA TYR A 895 23.18 -22.83 8.46
C TYR A 895 22.71 -24.05 9.25
N ARG A 896 23.18 -25.26 8.89
CA ARG A 896 22.83 -26.51 9.61
C ARG A 896 23.26 -26.46 11.08
N TRP A 897 24.49 -25.98 11.34
CA TRP A 897 25.01 -25.80 12.69
C TRP A 897 24.13 -24.85 13.52
N LEU A 898 23.77 -23.70 12.95
CA LEU A 898 22.97 -22.68 13.61
C LEU A 898 21.55 -23.17 13.88
N VAL A 899 20.92 -23.84 12.91
CA VAL A 899 19.58 -24.43 13.08
C VAL A 899 19.59 -25.52 14.14
N ASP A 900 20.57 -26.43 14.15
CA ASP A 900 20.71 -27.44 15.22
C ASP A 900 20.80 -26.78 16.60
N MET A 901 21.58 -25.70 16.73
CA MET A 901 21.67 -24.94 17.98
C MET A 901 20.32 -24.32 18.37
N ILE A 902 19.63 -23.66 17.43
CA ILE A 902 18.33 -23.01 17.70
C ILE A 902 17.26 -24.04 18.08
N VAL A 903 17.20 -25.19 17.40
CA VAL A 903 16.29 -26.28 17.74
C VAL A 903 16.63 -26.87 19.10
N GLY A 904 17.92 -27.00 19.41
CA GLY A 904 18.42 -27.51 20.70
C GLY A 904 18.18 -26.60 21.90
N LEU A 905 17.70 -25.36 21.71
CA LEU A 905 17.26 -24.49 22.81
C LEU A 905 15.90 -24.92 23.41
N ASP A 906 15.26 -25.95 22.86
CA ASP A 906 14.15 -26.63 23.53
C ASP A 906 14.69 -27.85 24.29
N GLU A 907 14.74 -27.74 25.62
CA GLU A 907 15.27 -28.78 26.51
C GLU A 907 14.56 -30.14 26.33
N ASP A 908 13.26 -30.15 26.01
CA ASP A 908 12.50 -31.40 25.83
C ASP A 908 12.80 -32.06 24.48
N VAL A 909 13.01 -31.24 23.43
CA VAL A 909 13.46 -31.72 22.12
C VAL A 909 14.89 -32.25 22.20
N LEU A 910 15.78 -31.51 22.86
CA LEU A 910 17.16 -31.94 23.10
C LEU A 910 17.22 -33.18 24.02
N ALA A 911 16.23 -33.37 24.89
CA ALA A 911 16.11 -34.54 25.74
C ALA A 911 15.70 -35.81 24.97
N SER A 912 14.85 -35.64 23.94
CA SER A 912 14.27 -36.74 23.18
C SER A 912 15.09 -37.14 21.94
N ASP A 913 15.79 -36.20 21.30
CA ASP A 913 16.64 -36.46 20.13
C ASP A 913 18.12 -36.66 20.53
N VAL A 914 18.53 -37.93 20.60
CA VAL A 914 19.90 -38.33 20.96
C VAL A 914 20.93 -37.76 19.99
N LEU A 915 20.62 -37.75 18.68
CA LEU A 915 21.56 -37.29 17.66
C LEU A 915 21.72 -35.76 17.72
N LEU A 916 20.62 -35.03 17.91
CA LEU A 916 20.68 -33.58 18.10
C LEU A 916 21.48 -33.21 19.36
N ARG A 917 21.28 -33.96 20.46
CA ARG A 917 22.04 -33.77 21.70
C ARG A 917 23.55 -33.96 21.49
N GLU A 918 23.94 -35.02 20.79
CA GLU A 918 25.35 -35.27 20.48
C GLU A 918 25.94 -34.17 19.59
N ARG A 919 25.20 -33.73 18.56
CA ARG A 919 25.63 -32.64 17.68
C ARG A 919 25.77 -31.31 18.42
N ASN A 920 24.91 -31.03 19.41
CA ASN A 920 24.97 -29.79 20.20
C ASN A 920 25.93 -29.83 21.39
N ARG A 921 26.64 -30.94 21.62
CA ARG A 921 27.61 -31.05 22.70
C ARG A 921 28.76 -30.05 22.50
N GLY A 922 29.04 -29.22 23.52
CA GLY A 922 30.07 -28.19 23.43
C GLY A 922 29.67 -26.97 22.61
N ARG A 923 28.38 -26.78 22.32
CA ARG A 923 27.82 -25.57 21.72
C ARG A 923 26.94 -24.86 22.74
N ALA A 924 26.91 -23.53 22.74
CA ALA A 924 26.03 -22.80 23.63
C ALA A 924 25.58 -21.45 23.07
N MET A 925 24.39 -21.01 23.51
CA MET A 925 23.92 -19.64 23.35
C MET A 925 24.13 -18.89 24.66
N SER A 926 24.62 -17.64 24.59
CA SER A 926 24.84 -16.79 25.75
C SER A 926 24.29 -15.38 25.53
N PRO A 927 23.88 -14.65 26.58
CA PRO A 927 23.43 -13.27 26.45
C PRO A 927 24.60 -12.35 26.06
N PHE A 928 24.33 -11.39 25.18
CA PHE A 928 25.29 -10.35 24.87
C PHE A 928 25.37 -9.31 26.00
N ARG A 929 26.58 -8.89 26.36
CA ARG A 929 26.81 -7.88 27.40
C ARG A 929 27.59 -6.69 26.86
N LEU A 930 27.14 -5.49 27.22
CA LEU A 930 27.79 -4.21 26.95
C LEU A 930 28.02 -3.46 28.26
N ALA A 931 29.26 -3.02 28.50
CA ALA A 931 29.66 -2.38 29.76
C ALA A 931 29.31 -3.21 31.02
N GLY A 932 29.31 -4.55 30.91
CA GLY A 932 28.92 -5.47 32.00
C GLY A 932 27.42 -5.76 32.08
N HIS A 933 26.57 -5.01 31.38
CA HIS A 933 25.12 -5.14 31.40
C HIS A 933 24.60 -5.94 30.21
N ILE A 934 23.55 -6.74 30.41
CA ILE A 934 22.97 -7.55 29.34
C ILE A 934 22.15 -6.69 28.39
N VAL A 935 22.35 -6.90 27.10
CA VAL A 935 21.53 -6.31 26.03
C VAL A 935 20.39 -7.30 25.75
N GLN A 936 19.16 -6.90 26.06
CA GLN A 936 17.97 -7.74 25.91
C GLN A 936 17.71 -8.08 24.44
N GLY A 937 17.36 -9.35 24.18
CA GLY A 937 17.09 -9.86 22.83
C GLY A 937 18.33 -10.07 21.95
N VAL A 938 19.54 -9.79 22.44
CA VAL A 938 20.80 -9.96 21.69
C VAL A 938 21.60 -11.11 22.28
N TYR A 939 21.97 -12.07 21.43
CA TYR A 939 22.57 -13.35 21.85
C TYR A 939 23.83 -13.68 21.05
N ILE A 940 24.75 -14.43 21.65
CA ILE A 940 25.91 -15.00 20.95
C ILE A 940 25.70 -16.52 20.82
N PHE A 941 25.83 -17.02 19.60
CA PHE A 941 25.90 -18.44 19.27
C PHE A 941 27.35 -18.84 19.09
N ARG A 942 27.83 -19.87 19.80
CA ARG A 942 29.23 -20.30 19.73
C ARG A 942 29.37 -21.82 19.79
N ASP A 943 30.23 -22.35 18.92
CA ASP A 943 30.82 -23.67 19.07
C ASP A 943 32.12 -23.56 19.88
N PHE A 944 32.22 -24.28 20.99
CA PHE A 944 33.44 -24.31 21.83
C PHE A 944 34.39 -25.43 21.40
N ASN A 945 33.97 -26.31 20.50
CA ASN A 945 34.83 -27.35 19.93
C ASN A 945 35.61 -26.85 18.71
N SER A 946 35.37 -25.61 18.26
CA SER A 946 36.03 -24.99 17.12
C SER A 946 36.53 -23.60 17.46
N ASP A 947 37.79 -23.31 17.10
CA ASP A 947 38.36 -21.97 17.19
C ASP A 947 38.09 -21.13 15.92
N ASN A 948 37.36 -21.68 14.94
CA ASN A 948 37.04 -20.97 13.72
C ASN A 948 36.03 -19.84 14.02
N PRO A 949 36.36 -18.56 13.75
CA PRO A 949 35.49 -17.42 14.03
C PRO A 949 34.16 -17.49 13.26
N ALA A 950 34.09 -18.25 12.16
CA ALA A 950 32.88 -18.48 11.37
C ALA A 950 31.76 -19.22 12.14
N PHE A 951 32.07 -19.89 13.25
CA PHE A 951 31.11 -20.58 14.14
C PHE A 951 30.91 -19.83 15.46
N LYS A 952 31.02 -18.50 15.39
CA LYS A 952 30.79 -17.57 16.50
C LYS A 952 30.01 -16.36 16.00
N LEU A 953 28.68 -16.42 16.10
CA LEU A 953 27.75 -15.42 15.56
C LEU A 953 27.07 -14.62 16.67
N LEU A 954 26.93 -13.32 16.44
CA LEU A 954 26.09 -12.40 17.19
C LEU A 954 24.72 -12.31 16.50
N TYR A 955 23.66 -12.55 17.25
CA TYR A 955 22.27 -12.39 16.82
C TYR A 955 21.72 -11.06 17.30
N THR A 956 21.33 -10.20 16.36
CA THR A 956 20.80 -8.84 16.56
C THR A 956 19.47 -8.69 15.81
N PRO A 957 18.34 -9.12 16.42
CA PRO A 957 17.04 -9.03 15.76
C PRO A 957 16.65 -7.58 15.52
N ASP A 958 16.08 -7.29 14.34
CA ASP A 958 15.54 -5.97 14.00
C ASP A 958 16.57 -4.83 14.15
N ALA A 959 17.82 -5.12 13.81
CA ALA A 959 18.90 -4.13 13.82
C ALA A 959 18.69 -3.05 12.74
N PRO A 960 19.02 -1.78 12.99
CA PRO A 960 18.87 -0.67 12.03
C PRO A 960 19.54 -0.90 10.67
N ASP A 961 20.61 -1.69 10.64
CA ASP A 961 21.35 -2.06 9.44
C ASP A 961 20.81 -3.32 8.74
N GLY A 962 19.66 -3.85 9.16
CA GLY A 962 18.98 -5.01 8.55
C GLY A 962 19.60 -6.38 8.85
N ALA A 963 20.81 -6.45 9.42
CA ALA A 963 21.51 -7.73 9.62
C ALA A 963 21.11 -8.44 10.93
N SER A 964 20.50 -9.63 10.83
CA SER A 964 20.10 -10.43 11.99
C SER A 964 21.22 -11.28 12.58
N PHE A 965 22.10 -11.88 11.76
CA PHE A 965 23.28 -12.62 12.20
C PHE A 965 24.55 -11.96 11.66
N ARG A 966 25.58 -11.88 12.51
CA ARG A 966 26.87 -11.27 12.14
C ARG A 966 28.05 -11.86 12.93
N PRO A 967 29.29 -11.81 12.43
CA PRO A 967 30.46 -12.21 13.19
C PRO A 967 30.65 -11.36 14.46
N VAL A 968 31.10 -11.97 15.56
CA VAL A 968 31.32 -11.24 16.84
C VAL A 968 32.49 -10.23 16.75
N THR A 969 33.33 -10.31 15.72
CA THR A 969 34.53 -9.46 15.54
C THR A 969 34.22 -8.02 15.14
N ASP A 970 33.06 -7.74 14.56
CA ASP A 970 32.77 -6.46 13.90
C ASP A 970 32.12 -5.41 14.82
N TYR A 971 31.93 -5.75 16.10
CA TYR A 971 31.17 -4.96 17.06
C TYR A 971 31.67 -3.51 17.26
N LEU A 972 32.98 -3.30 17.25
CA LEU A 972 33.59 -1.97 17.36
C LEU A 972 33.21 -1.05 16.20
N GLN A 973 32.95 -1.60 15.02
CA GLN A 973 32.48 -0.83 13.87
C GLN A 973 30.99 -0.48 14.03
N LEU A 974 30.17 -1.40 14.54
CA LEU A 974 28.74 -1.17 14.78
C LEU A 974 28.49 -0.01 15.74
N LEU A 975 29.29 0.09 16.81
CA LEU A 975 29.19 1.20 17.77
C LEU A 975 29.58 2.58 17.20
N LYS A 976 30.11 2.66 15.98
CA LYS A 976 30.33 3.95 15.31
C LYS A 976 29.01 4.56 14.84
N SER A 977 28.04 3.73 14.44
CA SER A 977 26.71 4.20 14.02
C SER A 977 25.93 4.76 15.21
N HIS A 978 25.29 5.90 15.01
CA HIS A 978 24.39 6.47 16.04
C HIS A 978 23.17 5.56 16.23
N GLU A 979 22.63 5.01 15.15
CA GLU A 979 21.45 4.15 15.17
C GLU A 979 21.71 2.84 15.90
N MET A 980 22.87 2.20 15.66
CA MET A 980 23.27 0.99 16.39
C MET A 980 23.57 1.27 17.87
N ARG A 981 24.18 2.41 18.21
CA ARG A 981 24.34 2.82 19.62
C ARG A 981 22.99 2.99 20.30
N SER A 982 22.05 3.64 19.62
CA SER A 982 20.67 3.75 20.08
C SER A 982 20.00 2.38 20.22
N TYR A 983 20.17 1.48 19.26
CA TYR A 983 19.64 0.11 19.32
C TYR A 983 20.10 -0.66 20.58
N TYR A 984 21.39 -0.58 20.93
CA TYR A 984 21.95 -1.23 22.11
C TYR A 984 21.57 -0.50 23.41
N TYR A 985 21.63 0.84 23.43
CA TYR A 985 21.30 1.66 24.60
C TYR A 985 19.86 1.45 25.08
N HIS A 986 18.91 1.32 24.14
CA HIS A 986 17.50 1.05 24.43
C HIS A 986 17.18 -0.43 24.66
N ARG A 987 18.18 -1.30 24.73
CA ARG A 987 18.02 -2.72 25.09
C ARG A 987 18.79 -3.11 26.36
N VAL A 988 19.53 -2.18 26.95
CA VAL A 988 20.17 -2.35 28.25
C VAL A 988 19.25 -1.79 29.33
N SER A 989 19.22 -2.41 30.51
CA SER A 989 18.40 -1.90 31.60
C SER A 989 18.76 -0.47 31.98
N TYR A 990 17.79 0.26 32.57
CA TYR A 990 17.97 1.65 32.96
C TYR A 990 19.23 1.88 33.82
N LYS A 991 19.53 0.98 34.77
CA LYS A 991 20.77 1.05 35.58
C LYS A 991 22.06 0.89 34.77
N GLY A 992 22.00 0.16 33.65
CA GLY A 992 23.14 0.01 32.75
C GLY A 992 23.29 1.15 31.76
N GLN A 993 22.27 1.96 31.53
CA GLN A 993 22.30 3.06 30.58
C GLN A 993 23.37 4.11 30.92
N PRO A 994 23.54 4.59 32.17
CA PRO A 994 24.64 5.49 32.51
C PRO A 994 26.03 4.88 32.21
N SER A 995 26.23 3.60 32.51
CA SER A 995 27.49 2.87 32.23
C SER A 995 27.76 2.78 30.73
N VAL A 996 26.74 2.48 29.94
CA VAL A 996 26.81 2.40 28.47
C VAL A 996 26.98 3.78 27.84
N GLY A 997 26.28 4.81 28.34
CA GLY A 997 26.42 6.20 27.93
C GLY A 997 27.82 6.72 28.19
N THR A 998 28.36 6.47 29.39
CA THR A 998 29.75 6.78 29.74
C THR A 998 30.74 6.06 28.82
N LEU A 999 30.48 4.79 28.49
CA LEU A 999 31.29 4.05 27.51
C LEU A 999 31.27 4.73 26.13
N TYR A 1000 30.10 5.15 25.66
CA TYR A 1000 29.94 5.85 24.37
C TYR A 1000 30.61 7.22 24.36
N GLU A 1001 30.53 7.99 25.45
CA GLU A 1001 31.24 9.26 25.60
C GLU A 1001 32.76 9.05 25.59
N GLN A 1002 33.26 8.03 26.29
CA GLN A 1002 34.68 7.68 26.31
C GLN A 1002 35.17 7.23 24.91
N MET A 1003 34.33 6.51 24.15
CA MET A 1003 34.62 6.17 22.76
C MET A 1003 34.64 7.40 21.85
N ALA A 1004 33.67 8.31 21.99
CA ALA A 1004 33.58 9.54 21.20
C ALA A 1004 34.78 10.49 21.45
N ARG A 1005 35.30 10.52 22.67
CA ARG A 1005 36.50 11.29 23.04
C ARG A 1005 37.83 10.60 22.67
N GLY A 1006 37.78 9.42 22.06
CA GLY A 1006 38.98 8.64 21.69
C GLY A 1006 39.77 8.07 22.87
N LEU A 1007 39.20 8.10 24.08
CA LEU A 1007 39.85 7.73 25.35
C LEU A 1007 39.86 6.21 25.58
N LYS A 1008 39.03 5.45 24.85
CA LYS A 1008 39.05 3.98 24.82
C LYS A 1008 39.14 3.49 23.37
N ARG A 1009 40.32 3.00 22.99
CA ARG A 1009 40.55 2.26 21.73
C ARG A 1009 40.85 0.77 21.96
N ASP A 1010 40.91 0.34 23.20
CA ASP A 1010 41.42 -0.99 23.55
C ASP A 1010 40.34 -2.07 23.33
N PRO A 1011 40.53 -3.02 22.37
CA PRO A 1011 39.64 -4.16 22.18
C PRO A 1011 39.45 -4.98 23.45
N GLU A 1012 40.42 -4.92 24.38
CA GLU A 1012 40.33 -5.63 25.66
C GLU A 1012 39.32 -5.00 26.64
N SER A 1013 39.05 -3.70 26.55
CA SER A 1013 38.06 -3.02 27.39
C SER A 1013 36.61 -3.30 26.97
N ILE A 1014 36.44 -3.87 25.77
CA ILE A 1014 35.21 -4.44 25.20
C ILE A 1014 35.44 -5.95 25.03
N LYS A 1015 36.16 -6.58 25.96
CA LYS A 1015 36.17 -8.04 26.02
C LYS A 1015 34.73 -8.50 26.12
N VAL A 1016 34.31 -9.32 25.16
CA VAL A 1016 33.29 -10.34 25.40
C VAL A 1016 33.86 -11.17 26.55
N LEU A 1017 33.58 -10.77 27.79
CA LEU A 1017 33.94 -11.49 28.99
C LEU A 1017 33.16 -12.80 28.96
N GLN A 1018 33.67 -13.79 28.25
CA GLN A 1018 33.19 -15.17 28.36
C GLN A 1018 34.37 -16.15 28.22
N PRO A 1019 35.30 -16.21 29.19
CA PRO A 1019 35.56 -17.52 29.78
C PRO A 1019 34.24 -18.00 30.39
N MET A 1020 33.92 -19.29 30.31
CA MET A 1020 32.79 -19.83 31.06
C MET A 1020 33.08 -19.60 32.56
N VAL A 1021 32.52 -18.55 33.17
CA VAL A 1021 32.77 -18.25 34.60
C VAL A 1021 31.68 -18.88 35.48
N SER A 1022 30.45 -19.07 34.97
CA SER A 1022 29.38 -19.78 35.67
C SER A 1022 28.43 -20.50 34.71
N ALA A 1023 27.73 -21.54 35.20
CA ALA A 1023 26.63 -22.19 34.51
C ALA A 1023 25.46 -21.23 34.21
N ASP A 1024 25.38 -20.11 34.92
CA ASP A 1024 24.30 -19.10 34.82
C ASP A 1024 24.39 -18.19 33.58
N ASP A 1025 25.52 -18.21 32.84
CA ASP A 1025 25.71 -17.40 31.62
C ASP A 1025 25.38 -18.18 30.32
N VAL A 1026 24.92 -19.43 30.43
CA VAL A 1026 24.46 -20.25 29.29
C VAL A 1026 22.94 -20.31 29.26
N ILE A 1027 22.37 -20.02 28.09
CA ILE A 1027 20.94 -20.17 27.86
C ILE A 1027 20.70 -21.60 27.36
N THR A 1028 20.20 -22.45 28.25
CA THR A 1028 19.88 -23.86 27.94
C THR A 1028 18.46 -24.06 27.45
N ASP A 1029 17.55 -23.13 27.76
CA ASP A 1029 16.14 -23.22 27.39
C ASP A 1029 15.59 -21.83 26.99
N VAL A 1030 15.11 -21.71 25.75
CA VAL A 1030 14.50 -20.49 25.20
C VAL A 1030 13.22 -20.07 25.95
N TYR A 1031 12.48 -21.01 26.53
CA TYR A 1031 11.26 -20.72 27.28
C TYR A 1031 11.53 -20.06 28.64
N LYS A 1032 12.76 -20.18 29.18
CA LYS A 1032 13.20 -19.47 30.40
C LYS A 1032 13.51 -17.98 30.13
N LEU A 1033 13.57 -17.57 28.85
CA LEU A 1033 13.81 -16.17 28.50
C LEU A 1033 12.67 -15.26 28.96
N TYR A 1034 11.43 -15.73 28.95
CA TYR A 1034 10.26 -14.98 29.45
C TYR A 1034 10.47 -14.54 30.91
N ASP A 1035 10.85 -15.49 31.79
CA ASP A 1035 11.06 -15.21 33.21
C ASP A 1035 12.29 -14.33 33.42
N THR A 1036 13.34 -14.59 32.64
CA THR A 1036 14.61 -13.85 32.72
C THR A 1036 14.41 -12.38 32.34
N MET A 1037 13.64 -12.11 31.28
CA MET A 1037 13.36 -10.75 30.81
C MET A 1037 12.46 -9.99 31.80
N LEU A 1038 11.32 -10.56 32.19
CA LEU A 1038 10.38 -9.92 33.12
C LEU A 1038 10.95 -9.81 34.53
N GLY A 1039 11.59 -10.86 35.04
CA GLY A 1039 12.15 -10.91 36.40
C GLY A 1039 13.30 -9.93 36.61
N ARG A 1040 14.22 -9.81 35.65
CA ARG A 1040 15.32 -8.82 35.72
C ARG A 1040 14.80 -7.40 35.70
N MET A 1041 13.80 -7.16 34.87
CA MET A 1041 13.20 -5.86 34.77
C MET A 1041 12.58 -5.41 36.09
N ILE A 1042 11.83 -6.30 36.75
CA ILE A 1042 11.21 -6.02 38.05
C ILE A 1042 12.29 -5.85 39.13
N PHE A 1043 13.34 -6.67 39.11
CA PHE A 1043 14.47 -6.58 40.05
C PHE A 1043 15.23 -5.24 39.97
N ASP A 1044 15.46 -4.70 38.77
CA ASP A 1044 16.17 -3.43 38.59
C ASP A 1044 15.41 -2.25 39.24
N VAL A 1045 14.08 -2.35 39.36
CA VAL A 1045 13.18 -1.35 39.95
C VAL A 1045 13.14 -1.45 41.47
N ASP A 1046 13.00 -2.67 42.00
CA ASP A 1046 13.05 -2.94 43.45
C ASP A 1046 14.38 -2.45 44.06
N ALA A 1047 15.46 -2.49 43.28
CA ALA A 1047 16.77 -2.01 43.70
C ALA A 1047 16.99 -0.50 43.47
N GLN A 1048 16.01 0.26 42.97
CA GLN A 1048 16.07 1.72 42.77
C GLN A 1048 15.13 2.48 43.72
N THR A 1049 14.01 1.87 44.14
CA THR A 1049 13.07 2.42 45.14
C THR A 1049 13.66 2.56 46.55
N THR A 1050 14.83 1.96 46.80
CA THR A 1050 15.56 2.01 48.08
C THR A 1050 16.51 3.22 48.22
N SER A 1051 16.76 4.01 47.16
CA SER A 1051 17.58 5.23 47.25
C SER A 1051 16.81 6.47 46.79
N THR A 1052 16.51 7.36 47.75
CA THR A 1052 15.89 8.70 47.63
C THR A 1052 14.45 8.77 47.11
N ALA A 1053 13.57 9.38 47.91
CA ALA A 1053 12.17 9.66 47.60
C ALA A 1053 11.96 10.67 46.45
N GLU A 1054 13.01 11.40 46.04
CA GLU A 1054 12.91 12.53 45.10
C GLU A 1054 12.84 12.15 43.60
N GLN A 1055 12.89 10.87 43.21
CA GLN A 1055 12.84 10.43 41.79
C GLN A 1055 11.77 9.35 41.48
N TRP A 1056 10.77 9.17 42.35
CA TRP A 1056 9.85 8.03 42.30
C TRP A 1056 8.95 7.97 41.05
N ALA A 1057 8.42 9.10 40.55
CA ALA A 1057 7.52 9.11 39.40
C ALA A 1057 8.21 8.88 38.04
N GLU A 1058 9.41 9.44 37.84
CA GLU A 1058 10.18 9.28 36.60
C GLU A 1058 10.73 7.85 36.47
N VAL A 1059 11.16 7.25 37.59
CA VAL A 1059 11.59 5.86 37.66
C VAL A 1059 10.44 4.92 37.31
N LEU A 1060 9.26 5.10 37.91
CA LEU A 1060 8.08 4.25 37.70
C LEU A 1060 7.49 4.34 36.29
N TYR A 1061 7.41 5.54 35.71
CA TYR A 1061 7.01 5.73 34.30
C TYR A 1061 7.97 5.04 33.33
N THR A 1062 9.27 5.06 33.63
CA THR A 1062 10.31 4.37 32.86
C THR A 1062 10.11 2.86 32.92
N VAL A 1063 9.79 2.28 34.09
CA VAL A 1063 9.47 0.84 34.24
C VAL A 1063 8.38 0.40 33.28
N VAL A 1064 7.25 1.09 33.25
CA VAL A 1064 6.08 0.60 32.51
C VAL A 1064 6.33 0.58 31.00
N ARG A 1065 7.06 1.59 30.52
CA ARG A 1065 7.53 1.68 29.13
C ARG A 1065 8.42 0.48 28.78
N TRP A 1066 9.38 0.14 29.64
CA TRP A 1066 10.29 -0.99 29.42
C TRP A 1066 9.57 -2.35 29.47
N THR A 1067 8.48 -2.52 30.24
CA THR A 1067 7.84 -3.84 30.45
C THR A 1067 7.20 -4.33 29.18
N GLY A 1068 6.38 -3.51 28.55
CA GLY A 1068 5.85 -3.88 27.24
C GLY A 1068 6.89 -3.77 26.13
N THR A 1069 7.88 -2.87 26.19
CA THR A 1069 8.91 -2.81 25.13
C THR A 1069 9.78 -4.08 25.09
N ILE A 1070 10.15 -4.66 26.23
CA ILE A 1070 10.94 -5.90 26.30
C ILE A 1070 10.07 -7.13 26.07
N LEU A 1071 8.90 -7.22 26.71
CA LEU A 1071 8.00 -8.37 26.56
C LEU A 1071 7.51 -8.52 25.11
N LEU A 1072 7.31 -7.39 24.43
CA LEU A 1072 6.85 -7.32 23.05
C LEU A 1072 8.00 -7.16 22.05
N LEU A 1073 9.25 -7.26 22.50
CA LEU A 1073 10.41 -7.17 21.62
C LEU A 1073 10.35 -8.23 20.52
N PRO A 1074 9.99 -9.50 20.80
CA PRO A 1074 9.76 -10.45 19.72
C PRO A 1074 8.48 -10.14 18.94
N PHE A 1075 7.49 -9.45 19.50
CA PHE A 1075 6.15 -9.27 18.92
C PHE A 1075 5.94 -7.85 18.33
N PRO A 1076 6.45 -7.52 17.13
CA PRO A 1076 6.52 -6.15 16.61
C PRO A 1076 5.17 -5.42 16.55
N LEU A 1077 4.10 -6.09 16.07
CA LEU A 1077 2.76 -5.50 16.01
C LEU A 1077 2.17 -5.21 17.39
N ALA A 1078 2.42 -6.09 18.36
CA ALA A 1078 2.01 -5.84 19.74
C ALA A 1078 2.83 -4.71 20.36
N GLY A 1079 4.13 -4.64 20.05
CA GLY A 1079 5.02 -3.54 20.42
C GLY A 1079 4.55 -2.18 19.89
N VAL A 1080 4.00 -2.12 18.67
CA VAL A 1080 3.39 -0.90 18.10
C VAL A 1080 2.14 -0.49 18.87
N ALA A 1081 1.21 -1.41 19.10
CA ALA A 1081 -0.01 -1.12 19.85
C ALA A 1081 0.32 -0.64 21.28
N TRP A 1082 1.29 -1.28 21.93
CA TRP A 1082 1.79 -0.85 23.23
C TRP A 1082 2.52 0.50 23.18
N GLY A 1083 3.30 0.74 22.13
CA GLY A 1083 3.97 2.01 21.86
C GLY A 1083 2.99 3.16 21.71
N VAL A 1084 1.89 2.97 20.97
CA VAL A 1084 0.80 3.96 20.81
C VAL A 1084 0.11 4.22 22.16
N VAL A 1085 -0.21 3.17 22.93
CA VAL A 1085 -0.87 3.29 24.25
C VAL A 1085 0.03 3.98 25.29
N THR A 1086 1.35 3.78 25.25
CA THR A 1086 2.29 4.39 26.21
C THR A 1086 2.85 5.76 25.78
N SER A 1087 2.72 6.14 24.50
CA SER A 1087 3.31 7.37 23.93
C SER A 1087 2.44 8.62 23.97
N GLY A 1088 1.24 8.58 24.56
CA GLY A 1088 0.37 9.75 24.69
C GLY A 1088 1.03 10.98 25.35
N VAL A 1089 2.09 10.80 26.14
CA VAL A 1089 2.90 11.88 26.75
C VAL A 1089 4.20 12.18 25.96
N SER A 1090 4.74 11.19 25.22
CA SER A 1090 5.94 11.32 24.37
C SER A 1090 5.69 12.19 23.14
N PHE A 1091 4.48 12.13 22.59
CA PHE A 1091 4.05 12.97 21.46
C PHE A 1091 4.00 14.45 21.87
N PHE A 1092 3.53 14.72 23.10
CA PHE A 1092 3.51 16.06 23.70
C PHE A 1092 4.91 16.59 24.03
N ARG A 1093 5.79 15.80 24.67
CA ARG A 1093 7.18 16.25 24.93
C ARG A 1093 8.00 16.40 23.63
N GLY A 1094 7.72 15.59 22.61
CA GLY A 1094 8.32 15.72 21.27
C GLY A 1094 7.85 16.97 20.51
N ALA A 1095 6.57 17.33 20.60
CA ALA A 1095 6.02 18.56 20.01
C ALA A 1095 6.51 19.83 20.74
N ILE A 1096 6.68 19.76 22.06
CA ILE A 1096 7.25 20.84 22.88
C ILE A 1096 8.76 21.03 22.60
N ALA A 1097 9.55 19.96 22.51
CA ALA A 1097 10.98 20.07 22.15
C ALA A 1097 11.21 20.58 20.71
N TYR A 1098 10.28 20.28 19.78
CA TYR A 1098 10.30 20.79 18.40
C TYR A 1098 9.99 22.30 18.31
N SER A 1099 9.06 22.80 19.14
CA SER A 1099 8.69 24.22 19.20
C SER A 1099 9.71 25.10 19.96
N TYR A 1100 10.53 24.53 20.84
CA TYR A 1100 11.63 25.25 21.54
C TYR A 1100 13.02 25.12 20.88
N GLY A 1101 13.15 24.42 19.74
CA GLY A 1101 14.39 24.39 18.96
C GLY A 1101 15.50 23.45 19.48
N ASP A 1102 15.25 22.64 20.51
CA ASP A 1102 16.21 21.65 20.99
C ASP A 1102 16.02 20.29 20.28
N ARG A 1103 16.59 20.21 19.07
CA ARG A 1103 16.44 19.06 18.16
C ARG A 1103 17.13 17.77 18.64
N ALA A 1104 18.02 17.84 19.63
CA ALA A 1104 18.75 16.67 20.14
C ALA A 1104 17.88 15.80 21.06
N THR A 1105 16.87 16.39 21.70
CA THR A 1105 16.03 15.72 22.71
C THR A 1105 14.72 15.18 22.13
N ALA A 1106 14.30 15.65 20.94
CA ALA A 1106 13.07 15.24 20.26
C ALA A 1106 13.18 13.92 19.47
N LEU A 1107 14.37 13.58 18.97
CA LEU A 1107 14.57 12.44 18.05
C LEU A 1107 14.26 11.05 18.65
N PRO A 1108 14.67 10.70 19.89
CA PRO A 1108 14.45 9.36 20.44
C PRO A 1108 12.96 9.01 20.67
N HIS A 1109 12.12 10.02 20.84
CA HIS A 1109 10.68 9.86 21.10
C HIS A 1109 9.85 9.70 19.82
N LEU A 1110 10.34 10.19 18.66
CA LEU A 1110 9.71 10.02 17.36
C LEU A 1110 10.10 8.70 16.65
N VAL A 1111 11.30 8.18 16.93
CA VAL A 1111 11.84 6.98 16.25
C VAL A 1111 10.99 5.73 16.52
N PHE A 1112 10.54 5.48 17.76
CA PHE A 1112 9.76 4.26 18.08
C PHE A 1112 8.34 4.23 17.49
N ALA A 1113 7.75 5.38 17.15
CA ALA A 1113 6.45 5.44 16.48
C ALA A 1113 6.55 5.11 14.98
N VAL A 1114 7.73 5.26 14.39
CA VAL A 1114 7.99 5.01 12.96
C VAL A 1114 8.61 3.62 12.72
N SER A 1115 9.42 3.10 13.65
CA SER A 1115 10.09 1.79 13.49
C SER A 1115 9.12 0.62 13.33
N GLY A 1116 7.97 0.66 13.99
CA GLY A 1116 6.99 -0.42 13.90
C GLY A 1116 6.01 -0.30 12.72
N LEU A 1117 6.01 0.83 12.01
CA LEU A 1117 5.29 0.99 10.75
C LEU A 1117 6.17 0.65 9.52
N LEU A 1118 7.49 0.61 9.71
CA LEU A 1118 8.47 0.28 8.66
C LEU A 1118 8.73 -1.23 8.51
N LEU A 1119 8.44 -2.05 9.53
CA LEU A 1119 8.66 -3.50 9.49
C LEU A 1119 7.43 -4.32 9.04
N ALA A 1120 6.29 -3.67 8.79
CA ALA A 1120 5.19 -4.24 8.03
C ALA A 1120 5.27 -3.67 6.60
N GLY A 1121 5.89 -4.43 5.69
CA GLY A 1121 6.29 -4.00 4.34
C GLY A 1121 5.21 -3.47 3.40
N ASP A 1122 3.96 -3.34 3.84
CA ASP A 1122 2.83 -2.91 3.01
C ASP A 1122 2.23 -1.53 3.39
N GLY A 1123 2.50 -1.00 4.60
CA GLY A 1123 1.80 0.20 5.11
C GLY A 1123 2.24 1.54 4.49
N VAL A 1124 3.53 1.71 4.19
CA VAL A 1124 4.07 2.96 3.63
C VAL A 1124 4.03 2.97 2.09
N ARG A 1125 4.00 1.78 1.47
CA ARG A 1125 3.63 1.64 0.06
C ARG A 1125 2.16 2.03 -0.11
N ALA A 1126 1.23 1.53 0.71
CA ALA A 1126 -0.20 1.83 0.60
C ALA A 1126 -0.61 3.31 0.71
N LEU A 1127 0.16 4.19 1.35
CA LEU A 1127 -0.17 5.63 1.48
C LEU A 1127 0.39 6.53 0.35
N SER A 1128 1.54 6.17 -0.24
CA SER A 1128 2.11 6.92 -1.39
C SER A 1128 1.73 6.29 -2.74
N GLN A 1129 1.56 4.97 -2.78
CA GLN A 1129 0.87 4.25 -3.84
C GLN A 1129 -0.64 4.45 -3.73
N GLY A 1130 -1.19 4.76 -2.55
CA GLY A 1130 -2.62 5.06 -2.40
C GLY A 1130 -3.09 6.20 -3.29
N THR A 1131 -2.32 7.27 -3.51
CA THR A 1131 -2.74 8.37 -4.40
C THR A 1131 -2.21 8.20 -5.83
N GLN A 1132 -0.97 7.75 -6.03
CA GLN A 1132 -0.42 7.54 -7.37
C GLN A 1132 -0.86 6.24 -8.04
N THR A 1133 -1.13 5.18 -7.29
CA THR A 1133 -1.68 3.90 -7.78
C THR A 1133 -3.19 3.98 -7.85
N ILE A 1134 -3.90 4.82 -7.11
CA ILE A 1134 -5.31 5.13 -7.45
C ILE A 1134 -5.36 5.93 -8.77
N LEU A 1135 -4.54 6.96 -8.96
CA LEU A 1135 -4.47 7.69 -10.24
C LEU A 1135 -3.93 6.83 -11.41
N LYS A 1136 -2.91 5.99 -11.18
CA LYS A 1136 -2.38 5.06 -12.19
C LYS A 1136 -3.25 3.83 -12.39
N SER A 1137 -3.98 3.31 -11.39
CA SER A 1137 -4.88 2.16 -11.60
C SER A 1137 -6.19 2.59 -12.24
N ILE A 1138 -6.68 3.80 -11.99
CA ILE A 1138 -7.80 4.40 -12.73
C ILE A 1138 -7.37 4.67 -14.18
N GLY A 1139 -6.18 5.24 -14.38
CA GLY A 1139 -5.60 5.48 -15.71
C GLY A 1139 -5.26 4.20 -16.48
N LEU A 1140 -4.57 3.22 -15.88
CA LEU A 1140 -4.23 1.95 -16.52
C LEU A 1140 -5.47 1.07 -16.73
N ARG A 1141 -6.44 1.00 -15.82
CA ARG A 1141 -7.64 0.15 -16.04
C ARG A 1141 -8.57 0.71 -17.11
N ALA A 1142 -8.71 2.03 -17.21
CA ALA A 1142 -9.47 2.67 -18.29
C ALA A 1142 -8.72 2.65 -19.65
N VAL A 1143 -7.38 2.70 -19.64
CA VAL A 1143 -6.58 2.61 -20.88
C VAL A 1143 -6.44 1.16 -21.35
N THR A 1144 -6.30 0.18 -20.45
CA THR A 1144 -6.24 -1.25 -20.81
C THR A 1144 -7.59 -1.82 -21.27
N SER A 1145 -8.73 -1.30 -20.77
CA SER A 1145 -10.05 -1.65 -21.34
C SER A 1145 -10.21 -1.13 -22.78
N SER A 1146 -9.73 0.08 -23.07
CA SER A 1146 -9.83 0.68 -24.42
C SER A 1146 -8.81 0.09 -25.41
N MET A 1147 -7.57 -0.18 -25.00
CA MET A 1147 -6.52 -0.69 -25.89
C MET A 1147 -6.62 -2.19 -26.20
N ALA A 1148 -7.23 -2.99 -25.32
CA ALA A 1148 -7.48 -4.40 -25.61
C ALA A 1148 -8.58 -4.64 -26.67
N ARG A 1149 -9.33 -3.60 -27.06
CA ARG A 1149 -10.58 -3.73 -27.84
C ARG A 1149 -10.65 -2.88 -29.12
N GLY A 1150 -9.65 -2.04 -29.39
CA GLY A 1150 -9.54 -1.25 -30.61
C GLY A 1150 -8.82 -2.00 -31.74
N GLY A 1151 -9.57 -2.70 -32.59
CA GLY A 1151 -9.07 -3.13 -33.90
C GLY A 1151 -8.80 -1.92 -34.79
N VAL A 1152 -7.56 -1.79 -35.24
CA VAL A 1152 -7.02 -0.88 -36.28
C VAL A 1152 -8.06 -0.36 -37.27
N ILE A 1153 -8.25 0.97 -37.34
CA ILE A 1153 -8.36 1.71 -38.62
C ILE A 1153 -7.75 3.12 -38.45
N ILE A 1154 -6.54 3.28 -38.99
CA ILE A 1154 -5.76 4.47 -39.42
C ILE A 1154 -5.45 5.55 -38.37
#